data_AF-A0A7W9QJA2-F1
#
_entry.id   AF-A0A7W9QJA2-F1
#
_cell.length_a   1.000
_cell.length_b   1.000
_cell.length_c   1.000
_cell.angle_alpha   90.00
_cell.angle_beta   90.00
_cell.angle_gamma   90.00
#
_symmetry.space_group_name_H-M   'P 1'
#
loop_
_entity.id
_entity.type
_entity.pdbx_description
1 polymer ?
#
loop_
_entity_poly.entity_id
_entity_poly.type
_entity_poly.pdbx_seq_one_letter_code
_entity_poly.pdbx_strand_id
1 'polypeptide(L)'
;MARSVPFSSKRQRDAAQKLASFIETCRYKLTVFGADLNWEENQWRNPGVSFGNLDQTSRVLKAGNVLRAPFLSFAKAYFRYMQGVAERKAFTEMRALRVLERALVNQTGGASIADVDGRILDAAAVLARDVYSAGVAYQAGRELAKLATFLSDEELVPRCLQWVNPIARPADSVRTGRQAREERERKLPEAAAIEAMAELFASHPSEPRDIFTTSLAAMLLCSPSRVAEVLALESACEVRETCEDGSTSYGWRFWPGKGAPPYVKWIPSVMVPLAEEAIGRVRHITHDARWLASWLECKPDQFPRHAQCPKVAEDDALHLDQIGAALGLQDVNPNYIRGEINRRGFSLRHGRITLRMLNEWVHSQLPTNFPWYDKDRKLRFADALFSCLSNLLDTERRVIPVVLKKPTSNIFNDDVGSRENSASIFERHGALIDKKSKKLTSHQFRHLLNTMAQRGGMSQADIAVWSGRTDIKQNRDYDHLSEFEVVEMIKRHDPSLNKGAATDSGVRDLANKLPMTQEEFDLLLVPTAHVTEYGYCVHDFVMAPCQRFRDCLNCSEQICVKGDRRVARMKERLVQVNALVERASLEIANGTAGADRWFETHQMTQHRLAQLIEVMESAQVPDGTLIRLKTDQEFSPVRRALRMRSTALPPVDGQAGVLSNG
;
A
#
# COMPACT_ATOMS: atom_id res chain seq x y z
N MET A 1 -14.52 36.00 57.65
CA MET A 1 -13.60 35.81 56.51
C MET A 1 -14.11 36.65 55.35
N ALA A 2 -13.38 37.69 54.95
CA ALA A 2 -13.77 38.50 53.80
C ALA A 2 -13.61 37.68 52.52
N ARG A 3 -14.70 37.48 51.76
CA ARG A 3 -14.66 36.91 50.40
C ARG A 3 -13.88 37.89 49.53
N SER A 4 -12.61 37.60 49.26
CA SER A 4 -11.83 38.33 48.26
C SER A 4 -12.49 38.12 46.89
N VAL A 5 -13.14 39.14 46.35
CA VAL A 5 -13.58 39.13 44.95
C VAL A 5 -12.35 39.47 44.11
N PRO A 6 -11.82 38.53 43.30
CA PRO A 6 -10.64 38.82 42.48
C PRO A 6 -10.99 39.88 41.43
N PHE A 7 -10.17 40.93 41.35
CA PHE A 7 -10.28 41.94 40.30
C PHE A 7 -10.03 41.30 38.92
N SER A 8 -10.99 41.40 38.01
CA SER A 8 -10.84 40.94 36.61
C SER A 8 -10.55 42.12 35.70
N SER A 9 -9.46 42.03 34.92
CA SER A 9 -9.08 43.05 33.96
C SER A 9 -10.15 43.24 32.87
N LYS A 10 -10.17 44.41 32.21
CA LYS A 10 -11.07 44.68 31.07
C LYS A 10 -10.92 43.60 29.98
N ARG A 11 -9.68 43.27 29.60
CA ARG A 11 -9.39 42.23 28.60
C ARG A 11 -9.96 40.86 28.96
N GLN A 12 -9.90 40.46 30.24
CA GLN A 12 -10.49 39.18 30.68
C GLN A 12 -12.01 39.18 30.57
N ARG A 13 -12.67 40.30 30.89
CA ARG A 13 -14.13 40.44 30.76
C ARG A 13 -14.56 40.45 29.29
N ASP A 14 -13.85 41.21 28.46
CA ASP A 14 -14.13 41.30 27.02
C ASP A 14 -13.98 39.93 26.34
N ALA A 15 -12.88 39.20 26.62
CA ALA A 15 -12.66 37.85 26.10
C ALA A 15 -13.73 36.85 26.57
N ALA A 16 -14.12 36.90 27.85
CA ALA A 16 -15.18 36.03 28.37
C ALA A 16 -16.54 36.30 27.71
N GLN A 17 -16.86 37.58 27.44
CA GLN A 17 -18.08 37.95 26.75
C GLN A 17 -18.06 37.50 25.27
N LYS A 18 -16.94 37.69 24.57
CA LYS A 18 -16.75 37.21 23.20
C LYS A 18 -16.86 35.70 23.09
N LEU A 19 -16.24 34.97 24.01
CA LEU A 19 -16.34 33.51 24.09
C LEU A 19 -17.78 33.04 24.30
N ALA A 20 -18.53 33.66 25.22
CA ALA A 20 -19.93 33.33 25.45
C ALA A 20 -20.78 33.58 24.19
N SER A 21 -20.60 34.75 23.55
CA SER A 21 -21.29 35.12 22.31
C SER A 21 -20.94 34.19 21.14
N PHE A 22 -19.68 33.74 21.05
CA PHE A 22 -19.24 32.76 20.05
C PHE A 22 -19.96 31.43 20.24
N ILE A 23 -19.98 30.89 21.47
CA ILE A 23 -20.66 29.63 21.78
C ILE A 23 -22.16 29.74 21.49
N GLU A 24 -22.79 30.85 21.88
CA GLU A 24 -24.22 31.11 21.63
C GLU A 24 -24.52 31.15 20.12
N THR A 25 -23.69 31.87 19.35
CA THR A 25 -23.83 31.96 17.89
C THR A 25 -23.69 30.59 17.23
N CYS A 26 -22.69 29.80 17.64
CA CYS A 26 -22.51 28.45 17.10
C CYS A 26 -23.63 27.49 17.51
N ARG A 27 -24.24 27.68 18.69
CA ARG A 27 -25.35 26.85 19.16
C ARG A 27 -26.65 27.15 18.42
N TYR A 28 -27.03 28.42 18.34
CA TYR A 28 -28.37 28.84 17.93
C TYR A 28 -28.47 29.41 16.51
N LYS A 29 -27.38 29.94 15.95
CA LYS A 29 -27.41 30.61 14.63
C LYS A 29 -26.80 29.78 13.50
N LEU A 30 -25.80 28.96 13.78
CA LEU A 30 -25.26 28.04 12.78
C LEU A 30 -26.24 26.89 12.54
N THR A 31 -26.49 26.57 11.27
CA THR A 31 -27.33 25.43 10.83
C THR A 31 -26.51 24.24 10.32
N VAL A 32 -25.19 24.31 10.47
CA VAL A 32 -24.26 23.21 10.13
C VAL A 32 -24.67 21.96 10.91
N PHE A 33 -24.81 20.83 10.20
CA PHE A 33 -25.35 19.54 10.67
C PHE A 33 -26.86 19.47 10.93
N GLY A 34 -27.62 20.45 10.42
CA GLY A 34 -29.07 20.52 10.59
C GLY A 34 -29.46 21.59 11.60
N ALA A 35 -30.63 22.21 11.38
CA ALA A 35 -31.21 23.18 12.31
C ALA A 35 -31.75 22.49 13.58
N ASP A 36 -32.04 21.19 13.50
CA ASP A 36 -32.56 20.31 14.53
C ASP A 36 -31.46 19.58 15.33
N LEU A 37 -30.20 19.98 15.18
CA LEU A 37 -29.07 19.39 15.91
C LEU A 37 -29.30 19.45 17.43
N ASN A 38 -29.35 18.27 18.07
CA ASN A 38 -29.45 18.17 19.53
C ASN A 38 -28.11 18.54 20.19
N TRP A 39 -27.94 19.83 20.52
CA TRP A 39 -26.72 20.36 21.12
C TRP A 39 -26.33 19.69 22.45
N GLU A 40 -27.31 19.26 23.24
CA GLU A 40 -27.08 18.66 24.56
C GLU A 40 -26.39 17.30 24.47
N GLU A 41 -26.59 16.57 23.37
CA GLU A 41 -25.90 15.31 23.14
C GLU A 41 -24.40 15.51 22.98
N ASN A 42 -23.61 14.62 23.58
CA ASN A 42 -22.15 14.61 23.48
C ASN A 42 -21.64 13.70 22.35
N GLN A 43 -22.54 13.04 21.65
CA GLN A 43 -22.26 12.23 20.48
C GLN A 43 -23.27 12.59 19.38
N TRP A 44 -22.82 13.31 18.35
CA TRP A 44 -23.68 13.72 17.24
C TRP A 44 -23.65 12.66 16.14
N ARG A 45 -24.81 12.07 15.83
CA ARG A 45 -24.94 11.01 14.80
C ARG A 45 -24.62 11.52 13.40
N ASN A 46 -25.03 12.74 13.09
CA ASN A 46 -24.62 13.50 11.91
C ASN A 46 -23.80 14.70 12.43
N PRO A 47 -22.47 14.77 12.18
CA PRO A 47 -21.71 14.05 11.16
C PRO A 47 -20.99 12.78 11.65
N GLY A 48 -21.35 12.26 12.83
CA GLY A 48 -20.72 11.05 13.39
C GLY A 48 -19.52 11.36 14.27
N VAL A 49 -19.64 12.34 15.16
CA VAL A 49 -18.55 12.80 16.06
C VAL A 49 -18.91 12.53 17.53
N SER A 50 -17.90 12.25 18.35
CA SER A 50 -18.04 12.13 19.81
C SER A 50 -17.08 13.07 20.55
N PHE A 51 -17.64 13.86 21.48
CA PHE A 51 -16.92 14.81 22.33
C PHE A 51 -16.35 14.12 23.58
N GLY A 52 -15.63 13.02 23.35
CA GLY A 52 -14.88 12.32 24.38
C GLY A 52 -13.48 12.90 24.58
N ASN A 53 -12.98 12.78 25.80
CA ASN A 53 -11.63 13.14 26.23
C ASN A 53 -10.57 12.14 25.69
N LEU A 54 -9.31 12.29 26.12
CA LEU A 54 -8.20 11.49 25.62
C LEU A 54 -8.30 9.99 25.93
N ASP A 55 -9.06 9.60 26.97
CA ASP A 55 -9.26 8.19 27.35
C ASP A 55 -10.39 7.51 26.56
N GLN A 56 -11.10 8.25 25.71
CA GLN A 56 -12.16 7.71 24.86
C GLN A 56 -11.58 6.95 23.65
N THR A 57 -11.52 5.62 23.77
CA THR A 57 -11.03 4.71 22.72
C THR A 57 -12.14 3.95 21.97
N SER A 58 -13.35 3.83 22.56
CA SER A 58 -14.48 3.10 21.95
C SER A 58 -15.33 3.97 21.01
N ARG A 59 -16.11 3.33 20.14
CA ARG A 59 -17.05 4.00 19.23
C ARG A 59 -18.24 4.62 19.94
N VAL A 60 -18.72 3.99 21.01
CA VAL A 60 -19.78 4.51 21.88
C VAL A 60 -19.13 5.35 22.97
N LEU A 61 -19.61 6.58 23.14
CA LEU A 61 -19.09 7.51 24.15
C LEU A 61 -19.45 7.03 25.56
N LYS A 62 -18.45 6.87 26.42
CA LYS A 62 -18.65 6.53 27.83
C LYS A 62 -18.91 7.80 28.63
N ALA A 63 -19.86 7.75 29.57
CA ALA A 63 -20.23 8.92 30.38
C ALA A 63 -19.05 9.52 31.17
N GLY A 64 -18.16 8.68 31.72
CA GLY A 64 -16.94 9.14 32.42
C GLY A 64 -15.85 9.70 31.51
N ASN A 65 -15.98 9.52 30.19
CA ASN A 65 -14.97 9.94 29.22
C ASN A 65 -15.40 11.18 28.42
N VAL A 66 -16.45 11.88 28.83
CA VAL A 66 -16.87 13.14 28.18
C VAL A 66 -15.85 14.24 28.49
N LEU A 67 -15.57 15.14 27.54
CA LEU A 67 -14.75 16.34 27.80
C LEU A 67 -15.33 17.13 28.98
N ARG A 68 -14.48 17.63 29.89
CA ARG A 68 -14.97 18.37 31.07
C ARG A 68 -15.56 19.73 30.68
N ALA A 69 -16.62 20.13 31.39
CA ALA A 69 -17.11 21.50 31.35
C ALA A 69 -16.14 22.44 32.13
N PRO A 70 -15.97 23.71 31.71
CA PRO A 70 -16.66 24.39 30.62
C PRO A 70 -16.09 24.14 29.20
N PHE A 71 -14.94 23.47 29.05
CA PHE A 71 -14.28 23.22 27.75
C PHE A 71 -15.20 22.55 26.72
N LEU A 72 -16.04 21.60 27.16
CA LEU A 72 -16.98 20.88 26.31
C LEU A 72 -17.83 21.79 25.41
N SER A 73 -18.38 22.88 25.97
CA SER A 73 -19.23 23.80 25.22
C SER A 73 -18.44 24.57 24.16
N PHE A 74 -17.20 24.95 24.48
CA PHE A 74 -16.27 25.54 23.52
C PHE A 74 -15.90 24.52 22.42
N ALA A 75 -15.56 23.29 22.78
CA ALA A 75 -15.18 22.24 21.83
C ALA A 75 -16.30 21.96 20.81
N LYS A 76 -17.57 21.90 21.27
CA LYS A 76 -18.74 21.78 20.39
C LYS A 76 -18.87 22.98 19.44
N ALA A 77 -18.73 24.20 19.96
CA ALA A 77 -18.82 25.42 19.18
C ALA A 77 -17.73 25.53 18.12
N TYR A 78 -16.46 25.33 18.52
CA TYR A 78 -15.31 25.35 17.63
C TYR A 78 -15.43 24.28 16.54
N PHE A 79 -15.78 23.04 16.89
CA PHE A 79 -15.96 21.97 15.91
C PHE A 79 -17.03 22.35 14.87
N ARG A 80 -18.22 22.79 15.32
CA ARG A 80 -19.32 23.18 14.43
C ARG A 80 -18.95 24.36 13.53
N TYR A 81 -18.24 25.36 14.07
CA TYR A 81 -17.75 26.51 13.33
C TYR A 81 -16.77 26.10 12.22
N MET A 82 -15.75 25.33 12.55
CA MET A 82 -14.72 24.91 11.59
C MET A 82 -15.31 24.10 10.43
N GLN A 83 -16.34 23.30 10.70
CA GLN A 83 -17.07 22.51 9.71
C GLN A 83 -18.02 23.35 8.84
N GLY A 84 -18.48 24.50 9.35
CA GLY A 84 -19.22 25.48 8.57
C GLY A 84 -18.35 26.30 7.62
N VAL A 85 -17.12 26.64 8.05
CA VAL A 85 -16.16 27.38 7.21
C VAL A 85 -15.63 26.54 6.07
N ALA A 86 -15.34 25.26 6.33
CA ALA A 86 -14.95 24.30 5.31
C ALA A 86 -15.47 22.92 5.71
N GLU A 87 -16.24 22.28 4.83
CA GLU A 87 -16.70 20.91 5.06
C GLU A 87 -15.50 19.95 5.06
N ARG A 88 -15.07 19.50 6.25
CA ARG A 88 -13.89 18.64 6.41
C ARG A 88 -14.32 17.21 6.66
N LYS A 89 -14.03 16.32 5.71
CA LYS A 89 -14.31 14.87 5.82
C LYS A 89 -13.54 14.17 6.97
N ALA A 90 -12.47 14.77 7.49
CA ALA A 90 -11.69 14.22 8.61
C ALA A 90 -11.69 15.19 9.80
N PHE A 91 -12.20 14.74 10.96
CA PHE A 91 -12.31 15.52 12.19
C PHE A 91 -10.99 15.59 12.96
N THR A 92 -9.94 16.08 12.30
CA THR A 92 -8.58 16.15 12.87
C THR A 92 -8.48 17.09 14.07
N GLU A 93 -9.31 18.15 14.09
CA GLU A 93 -9.42 19.12 15.18
C GLU A 93 -9.81 18.48 16.52
N MET A 94 -10.56 17.36 16.50
CA MET A 94 -10.90 16.63 17.72
C MET A 94 -9.67 16.05 18.42
N ARG A 95 -8.61 15.72 17.68
CA ARG A 95 -7.35 15.22 18.27
C ARG A 95 -6.67 16.33 19.07
N ALA A 96 -6.63 17.54 18.54
CA ALA A 96 -6.09 18.72 19.22
C ALA A 96 -6.92 19.08 20.46
N LEU A 97 -8.25 19.09 20.34
CA LEU A 97 -9.16 19.40 21.46
C LEU A 97 -8.97 18.42 22.64
N ARG A 98 -8.77 17.12 22.37
CA ARG A 98 -8.57 16.10 23.41
C ARG A 98 -7.28 16.28 24.19
N VAL A 99 -6.16 16.52 23.50
CA VAL A 99 -4.87 16.72 24.18
C VAL A 99 -4.82 18.07 24.90
N LEU A 100 -5.49 19.10 24.36
CA LEU A 100 -5.59 20.41 25.01
C LEU A 100 -6.42 20.35 26.29
N GLU A 101 -7.57 19.68 26.27
CA GLU A 101 -8.39 19.51 27.48
C GLU A 101 -7.62 18.76 28.57
N ARG A 102 -6.92 17.68 28.23
CA ARG A 102 -6.08 16.96 29.17
C ARG A 102 -4.96 17.84 29.74
N ALA A 103 -4.30 18.65 28.91
CA ALA A 103 -3.25 19.56 29.35
C ALA A 103 -3.80 20.63 30.34
N LEU A 104 -4.96 21.22 30.02
CA LEU A 104 -5.66 22.17 30.89
C LEU A 104 -5.98 21.55 32.25
N VAL A 105 -6.60 20.37 32.24
CA VAL A 105 -7.00 19.66 33.45
C VAL A 105 -5.80 19.31 34.32
N ASN A 106 -4.72 18.82 33.71
CA ASN A 106 -3.52 18.42 34.45
C ASN A 106 -2.79 19.59 35.10
N GLN A 107 -2.76 20.77 34.48
CA GLN A 107 -1.98 21.91 34.99
C GLN A 107 -2.79 22.91 35.82
N THR A 108 -4.07 23.08 35.52
CA THR A 108 -4.92 24.08 36.19
C THR A 108 -5.93 23.46 37.15
N GLY A 109 -6.16 22.15 37.07
CA GLY A 109 -7.27 21.45 37.75
C GLY A 109 -8.65 21.69 37.12
N GLY A 110 -8.76 22.72 36.26
CA GLY A 110 -9.95 23.12 35.52
C GLY A 110 -9.86 22.81 34.02
N ALA A 111 -10.95 23.08 33.32
CA ALA A 111 -11.06 22.88 31.86
C ALA A 111 -11.60 24.18 31.22
N SER A 112 -11.02 25.33 31.54
CA SER A 112 -11.42 26.60 30.92
C SER A 112 -10.53 26.92 29.74
N ILE A 113 -11.13 27.26 28.60
CA ILE A 113 -10.36 27.73 27.43
C ILE A 113 -9.66 29.07 27.71
N ALA A 114 -10.18 29.87 28.65
CA ALA A 114 -9.60 31.14 29.05
C ALA A 114 -8.22 31.00 29.72
N ASP A 115 -7.93 29.81 30.26
CA ASP A 115 -6.65 29.52 30.93
C ASP A 115 -5.57 29.03 29.97
N VAL A 116 -5.87 28.90 28.67
CA VAL A 116 -4.89 28.49 27.66
C VAL A 116 -3.79 29.54 27.53
N ASP A 117 -2.55 29.07 27.60
CA ASP A 117 -1.35 29.82 27.26
C ASP A 117 -0.31 28.93 26.57
N GLY A 118 0.86 29.49 26.26
CA GLY A 118 1.94 28.76 25.59
C GLY A 118 2.38 27.49 26.34
N ARG A 119 2.38 27.49 27.68
CA ARG A 119 2.80 26.33 28.49
C ARG A 119 1.78 25.19 28.40
N ILE A 120 0.50 25.54 28.37
CA ILE A 120 -0.58 24.57 28.15
C ILE A 120 -0.50 23.97 26.74
N LEU A 121 -0.24 24.80 25.72
CA LEU A 121 -0.09 24.33 24.34
C LEU A 121 1.15 23.42 24.17
N ASP A 122 2.26 23.76 24.81
CA ASP A 122 3.47 22.92 24.81
C ASP A 122 3.21 21.57 25.48
N ALA A 123 2.53 21.56 26.63
CA ALA A 123 2.15 20.32 27.29
C ALA A 123 1.14 19.49 26.48
N ALA A 124 0.20 20.14 25.79
CA ALA A 124 -0.70 19.47 24.85
C ALA A 124 0.08 18.82 23.68
N ALA A 125 1.12 19.48 23.19
CA ALA A 125 2.01 18.92 22.16
C ALA A 125 2.86 17.75 22.69
N VAL A 126 3.30 17.78 23.95
CA VAL A 126 3.95 16.63 24.62
C VAL A 126 2.98 15.46 24.68
N LEU A 127 1.77 15.67 25.21
CA LEU A 127 0.73 14.64 25.28
C LEU A 127 0.38 14.06 23.90
N ALA A 128 0.36 14.89 22.86
CA ALA A 128 0.14 14.44 21.50
C ALA A 128 1.25 13.48 21.01
N ARG A 129 2.51 13.73 21.36
CA ARG A 129 3.63 12.82 21.02
C ARG A 129 3.56 11.49 21.77
N ASP A 130 3.10 11.53 23.02
CA ASP A 130 3.05 10.34 23.87
C ASP A 130 1.89 9.40 23.50
N VAL A 131 0.75 9.96 23.11
CA VAL A 131 -0.49 9.19 22.87
C VAL A 131 -0.69 8.82 21.40
N TYR A 132 -0.18 9.62 20.47
CA TYR A 132 -0.41 9.41 19.04
C TYR A 132 0.84 8.92 18.29
N SER A 133 0.63 8.21 17.19
CA SER A 133 1.72 7.91 16.25
C SER A 133 2.32 9.21 15.70
N ALA A 134 3.60 9.18 15.33
CA ALA A 134 4.35 10.40 14.96
C ALA A 134 3.63 11.28 13.92
N GLY A 135 3.01 10.68 12.90
CA GLY A 135 2.24 11.41 11.89
C GLY A 135 0.94 12.02 12.43
N VAL A 136 0.25 11.32 13.33
CA VAL A 136 -0.97 11.81 13.98
C VAL A 136 -0.64 12.89 15.00
N ALA A 137 0.45 12.75 15.76
CA ALA A 137 0.96 13.76 16.67
C ALA A 137 1.28 15.06 15.93
N TYR A 138 1.98 14.99 14.79
CA TYR A 138 2.24 16.14 13.93
C TYR A 138 0.94 16.83 13.46
N GLN A 139 -0.07 16.05 13.03
CA GLN A 139 -1.37 16.60 12.66
C GLN A 139 -2.07 17.29 13.83
N ALA A 140 -2.06 16.69 15.03
CA ALA A 140 -2.62 17.29 16.23
C ALA A 140 -1.90 18.62 16.56
N GLY A 141 -0.58 18.66 16.49
CA GLY A 141 0.21 19.89 16.67
C GLY A 141 -0.14 21.00 15.66
N ARG A 142 -0.37 20.65 14.39
CA ARG A 142 -0.84 21.62 13.39
C ARG A 142 -2.23 22.17 13.71
N GLU A 143 -3.14 21.33 14.17
CA GLU A 143 -4.48 21.78 14.55
C GLU A 143 -4.46 22.59 15.86
N LEU A 144 -3.55 22.29 16.81
CA LEU A 144 -3.30 23.13 17.98
C LEU A 144 -2.82 24.54 17.59
N ALA A 145 -1.92 24.64 16.60
CA ALA A 145 -1.44 25.94 16.11
C ALA A 145 -2.58 26.75 15.49
N LYS A 146 -3.41 26.13 14.64
CA LYS A 146 -4.60 26.77 14.07
C LYS A 146 -5.58 27.24 15.15
N LEU A 147 -5.79 26.41 16.17
CA LEU A 147 -6.65 26.76 17.31
C LEU A 147 -6.08 27.95 18.08
N ALA A 148 -4.78 27.99 18.35
CA ALA A 148 -4.12 29.11 19.04
C ALA A 148 -4.24 30.42 18.25
N THR A 149 -4.05 30.38 16.92
CA THR A 149 -4.30 31.51 16.02
C THR A 149 -5.75 31.95 16.09
N PHE A 150 -6.71 31.02 15.95
CA PHE A 150 -8.14 31.33 16.02
C PHE A 150 -8.55 31.99 17.34
N LEU A 151 -8.10 31.44 18.48
CA LEU A 151 -8.38 32.00 19.81
C LEU A 151 -7.84 33.44 19.95
N SER A 152 -6.73 33.75 19.29
CA SER A 152 -6.09 35.06 19.32
C SER A 152 -6.79 36.06 18.39
N ASP A 153 -7.04 35.65 17.14
CA ASP A 153 -7.63 36.50 16.10
C ASP A 153 -9.07 36.91 16.46
N GLU A 154 -9.84 35.98 17.02
CA GLU A 154 -11.21 36.24 17.49
C GLU A 154 -11.27 36.80 18.92
N GLU A 155 -10.11 37.02 19.55
CA GLU A 155 -9.96 37.53 20.92
C GLU A 155 -10.80 36.76 21.97
N LEU A 156 -10.88 35.44 21.83
CA LEU A 156 -11.64 34.56 22.73
C LEU A 156 -10.91 34.25 24.05
N VAL A 157 -9.63 34.61 24.12
CA VAL A 157 -8.77 34.48 25.29
C VAL A 157 -8.10 35.83 25.58
N PRO A 158 -7.77 36.13 26.85
CA PRO A 158 -7.22 37.44 27.23
C PRO A 158 -5.78 37.69 26.77
N ARG A 159 -5.11 36.69 26.19
CA ARG A 159 -3.69 36.71 25.81
C ARG A 159 -3.55 36.34 24.33
N CYS A 160 -2.66 37.03 23.62
CA CYS A 160 -2.31 36.63 22.25
C CYS A 160 -1.40 35.38 22.30
N LEU A 161 -1.80 34.32 21.61
CA LEU A 161 -1.11 33.03 21.56
C LEU A 161 -0.26 32.93 20.28
N GLN A 162 0.92 33.55 20.31
CA GLN A 162 1.92 33.37 19.24
C GLN A 162 2.62 32.01 19.42
N TRP A 163 1.92 30.93 19.09
CA TRP A 163 2.41 29.57 19.26
C TRP A 163 2.59 28.86 17.92
N VAL A 164 3.71 28.16 17.77
CA VAL A 164 4.04 27.37 16.58
C VAL A 164 4.16 25.91 16.97
N ASN A 165 3.78 25.00 16.07
CA ASN A 165 3.83 23.56 16.32
C ASN A 165 5.29 23.09 16.53
N PRO A 166 5.68 22.59 17.72
CA PRO A 166 7.03 22.10 17.99
C PRO A 166 7.25 20.66 17.53
N ILE A 167 6.18 19.95 17.12
CA ILE A 167 6.28 18.57 16.66
C ILE A 167 6.79 18.60 15.22
N ALA A 168 8.00 18.07 15.01
CA ALA A 168 8.55 17.93 13.67
C ALA A 168 7.68 16.98 12.84
N ARG A 169 7.52 17.32 11.55
CA ARG A 169 6.92 16.38 10.60
C ARG A 169 7.82 15.14 10.54
N PRO A 170 7.27 13.92 10.71
CA PRO A 170 8.05 12.70 10.52
C PRO A 170 8.70 12.72 9.14
N ALA A 171 9.98 12.33 9.05
CA ALA A 171 10.65 12.18 7.77
C ALA A 171 9.89 11.14 6.92
N ASP A 172 9.62 11.48 5.66
CA ASP A 172 8.78 10.65 4.78
C ASP A 172 9.47 9.30 4.41
N SER A 173 10.75 9.08 4.78
CA SER A 173 11.43 7.77 4.71
C SER A 173 12.79 7.78 5.41
N VAL A 174 13.12 6.73 6.16
CA VAL A 174 14.53 6.30 6.28
C VAL A 174 14.88 5.75 4.91
N ARG A 175 15.74 6.44 4.16
CA ARG A 175 16.05 6.05 2.77
C ARG A 175 17.03 4.89 2.69
N THR A 176 17.93 4.82 3.67
CA THR A 176 19.08 3.92 3.64
C THR A 176 19.20 3.03 4.87
N GLY A 177 19.89 1.90 4.71
CA GLY A 177 20.14 0.94 5.79
C GLY A 177 18.98 -0.03 6.08
N ARG A 178 19.12 -0.77 7.19
CA ARG A 178 18.25 -1.91 7.54
C ARG A 178 16.78 -1.51 7.75
N GLN A 179 16.53 -0.42 8.46
CA GLN A 179 15.17 0.06 8.73
C GLN A 179 14.44 0.47 7.43
N ALA A 180 15.14 1.11 6.50
CA ALA A 180 14.61 1.45 5.18
C ALA A 180 14.21 0.21 4.38
N ARG A 181 15.06 -0.82 4.40
CA ARG A 181 14.80 -2.10 3.74
C ARG A 181 13.59 -2.80 4.33
N GLU A 182 13.51 -2.91 5.66
CA GLU A 182 12.37 -3.53 6.34
C GLU A 182 11.05 -2.80 6.07
N GLU A 183 11.07 -1.47 5.96
CA GLU A 183 9.91 -0.67 5.59
C GLU A 183 9.48 -0.86 4.13
N ARG A 184 10.44 -0.91 3.18
CA ARG A 184 10.15 -1.24 1.76
C ARG A 184 9.56 -2.63 1.63
N GLU A 185 10.18 -3.63 2.24
CA GLU A 185 9.71 -5.02 2.27
C GLU A 185 8.33 -5.15 2.93
N ARG A 186 7.96 -4.25 3.85
CA ARG A 186 6.61 -4.20 4.44
C ARG A 186 5.56 -3.62 3.48
N LYS A 187 5.94 -2.67 2.62
CA LYS A 187 5.02 -1.96 1.70
C LYS A 187 4.86 -2.66 0.35
N LEU A 188 5.73 -3.61 0.01
CA LEU A 188 5.62 -4.47 -1.15
C LEU A 188 4.94 -5.80 -0.78
N PRO A 189 4.22 -6.45 -1.71
CA PRO A 189 3.70 -7.79 -1.50
C PRO A 189 4.84 -8.82 -1.59
N GLU A 190 4.73 -9.92 -0.86
CA GLU A 190 5.65 -11.05 -0.99
C GLU A 190 5.44 -11.77 -2.33
N ALA A 191 6.52 -12.21 -2.98
CA ALA A 191 6.45 -12.83 -4.31
C ALA A 191 5.55 -14.08 -4.31
N ALA A 192 5.72 -14.95 -3.30
CA ALA A 192 4.90 -16.16 -3.13
C ALA A 192 3.39 -15.84 -3.01
N ALA A 193 3.02 -14.71 -2.42
CA ALA A 193 1.62 -14.31 -2.31
C ALA A 193 1.04 -13.82 -3.65
N ILE A 194 1.86 -13.19 -4.49
CA ILE A 194 1.47 -12.81 -5.86
C ILE A 194 1.36 -14.04 -6.76
N GLU A 195 2.33 -14.95 -6.68
CA GLU A 195 2.33 -16.21 -7.42
C GLU A 195 1.11 -17.06 -7.05
N ALA A 196 0.84 -17.26 -5.76
CA ALA A 196 -0.35 -17.96 -5.30
C ALA A 196 -1.65 -17.29 -5.78
N MET A 197 -1.72 -15.95 -5.76
CA MET A 197 -2.89 -15.24 -6.27
C MET A 197 -3.07 -15.41 -7.79
N ALA A 198 -1.96 -15.46 -8.55
CA ALA A 198 -1.98 -15.71 -9.98
C ALA A 198 -2.43 -17.15 -10.30
N GLU A 199 -1.94 -18.14 -9.56
CA GLU A 199 -2.38 -19.54 -9.67
C GLU A 199 -3.87 -19.68 -9.37
N LEU A 200 -4.36 -19.05 -8.30
CA LEU A 200 -5.78 -19.05 -7.93
C LEU A 200 -6.66 -18.36 -8.98
N PHE A 201 -6.18 -17.27 -9.58
CA PHE A 201 -6.92 -16.66 -10.69
C PHE A 201 -6.97 -17.60 -11.90
N ALA A 202 -5.83 -18.22 -12.25
CA ALA A 202 -5.72 -19.16 -13.36
C ALA A 202 -6.50 -20.47 -13.15
N SER A 203 -6.79 -20.87 -11.90
CA SER A 203 -7.54 -22.08 -11.59
C SER A 203 -9.05 -21.98 -11.86
N HIS A 204 -9.56 -20.81 -12.27
CA HIS A 204 -10.98 -20.57 -12.55
C HIS A 204 -11.91 -20.95 -11.39
N PRO A 205 -11.80 -20.28 -10.22
CA PRO A 205 -12.60 -20.62 -9.06
C PRO A 205 -14.10 -20.46 -9.35
N SER A 206 -14.92 -21.31 -8.76
CA SER A 206 -16.38 -21.29 -8.94
C SER A 206 -17.12 -20.50 -7.86
N GLU A 207 -16.54 -20.37 -6.67
CA GLU A 207 -17.15 -19.66 -5.54
C GLU A 207 -17.14 -18.14 -5.80
N PRO A 208 -18.29 -17.43 -5.74
CA PRO A 208 -18.36 -16.00 -6.03
C PRO A 208 -17.41 -15.13 -5.21
N ARG A 209 -17.15 -15.50 -3.94
CA ARG A 209 -16.17 -14.81 -3.09
C ARG A 209 -14.75 -14.92 -3.65
N ASP A 210 -14.35 -16.10 -4.13
CA ASP A 210 -13.02 -16.34 -4.69
C ASP A 210 -12.88 -15.68 -6.07
N ILE A 211 -13.94 -15.73 -6.89
CA ILE A 211 -14.01 -15.00 -8.16
C ILE A 211 -13.82 -13.50 -7.92
N PHE A 212 -14.53 -12.93 -6.95
CA PHE A 212 -14.41 -11.52 -6.57
C PHE A 212 -12.97 -11.18 -6.12
N THR A 213 -12.40 -11.95 -5.20
CA THR A 213 -11.08 -11.66 -4.63
C THR A 213 -9.98 -11.78 -5.69
N THR A 214 -9.94 -12.89 -6.43
CA THR A 214 -8.91 -13.10 -7.47
C THR A 214 -9.04 -12.08 -8.60
N SER A 215 -10.25 -11.79 -9.06
CA SER A 215 -10.46 -10.80 -10.13
C SER A 215 -10.13 -9.39 -9.67
N LEU A 216 -10.48 -9.00 -8.43
CA LEU A 216 -10.11 -7.68 -7.91
C LEU A 216 -8.58 -7.56 -7.73
N ALA A 217 -7.90 -8.62 -7.32
CA ALA A 217 -6.43 -8.64 -7.26
C ALA A 217 -5.79 -8.49 -8.65
N ALA A 218 -6.28 -9.25 -9.65
CA ALA A 218 -5.87 -9.13 -11.04
C ALA A 218 -6.09 -7.70 -11.56
N MET A 219 -7.25 -7.10 -11.27
CA MET A 219 -7.53 -5.73 -11.69
C MET A 219 -6.57 -4.71 -11.05
N LEU A 220 -6.23 -4.89 -9.77
CA LEU A 220 -5.26 -4.06 -9.06
C LEU A 220 -3.81 -4.26 -9.55
N LEU A 221 -3.51 -5.39 -10.22
CA LEU A 221 -2.25 -5.65 -10.92
C LEU A 221 -2.23 -5.08 -12.34
N CYS A 222 -3.38 -4.84 -12.97
CA CYS A 222 -3.43 -4.21 -14.30
C CYS A 222 -3.31 -2.67 -14.22
N SER A 223 -3.78 -2.06 -13.13
CA SER A 223 -3.82 -0.59 -13.00
C SER A 223 -3.46 -0.13 -11.58
N PRO A 224 -2.53 0.84 -11.41
CA PRO A 224 -2.21 1.40 -10.11
C PRO A 224 -3.35 2.29 -9.64
N SER A 225 -4.32 1.68 -8.96
CA SER A 225 -5.55 2.32 -8.50
C SER A 225 -5.75 2.08 -7.01
N ARG A 226 -6.47 2.98 -6.34
CA ARG A 226 -6.96 2.65 -5.00
C ARG A 226 -8.06 1.60 -5.15
N VAL A 227 -8.15 0.64 -4.23
CA VAL A 227 -9.22 -0.37 -4.26
C VAL A 227 -10.62 0.26 -4.32
N ALA A 228 -10.83 1.38 -3.64
CA ALA A 228 -12.09 2.10 -3.68
C ALA A 228 -12.41 2.72 -5.06
N GLU A 229 -11.40 3.04 -5.87
CA GLU A 229 -11.60 3.51 -7.25
C GLU A 229 -12.00 2.34 -8.15
N VAL A 230 -11.36 1.17 -7.99
CA VAL A 230 -11.69 -0.05 -8.75
C VAL A 230 -13.09 -0.56 -8.39
N LEU A 231 -13.43 -0.60 -7.10
CA LEU A 231 -14.77 -0.96 -6.61
C LEU A 231 -15.89 0.00 -7.05
N ALA A 232 -15.53 1.16 -7.62
CA ALA A 232 -16.45 2.15 -8.16
C ALA A 232 -16.32 2.29 -9.69
N LEU A 233 -15.85 1.25 -10.38
CA LEU A 233 -15.91 1.18 -11.84
C LEU A 233 -17.33 0.92 -12.33
N GLU A 234 -17.66 1.51 -13.46
CA GLU A 234 -18.86 1.17 -14.23
C GLU A 234 -18.71 -0.21 -14.88
N SER A 235 -19.81 -0.91 -15.09
CA SER A 235 -19.82 -2.20 -15.77
C SER A 235 -19.33 -2.09 -17.21
N ALA A 236 -19.56 -0.95 -17.87
CA ALA A 236 -19.09 -0.62 -19.21
C ALA A 236 -17.85 0.29 -19.20
N CYS A 237 -16.94 0.11 -18.22
CA CYS A 237 -15.75 0.96 -18.09
C CYS A 237 -14.68 0.75 -19.17
N GLU A 238 -14.73 -0.34 -19.92
CA GLU A 238 -13.71 -0.71 -20.91
C GLU A 238 -13.71 0.26 -22.10
N VAL A 239 -12.54 0.75 -22.47
CA VAL A 239 -12.30 1.67 -23.59
C VAL A 239 -11.26 1.04 -24.52
N ARG A 240 -11.51 1.09 -25.83
CA ARG A 240 -10.56 0.70 -26.87
C ARG A 240 -10.38 1.86 -27.83
N GLU A 241 -9.13 2.25 -28.09
CA GLU A 241 -8.77 3.32 -29.01
C GLU A 241 -7.70 2.82 -29.98
N THR A 242 -7.87 3.10 -31.27
CA THR A 242 -6.86 2.79 -32.29
C THR A 242 -5.80 3.89 -32.28
N CYS A 243 -4.55 3.49 -32.12
CA CYS A 243 -3.38 4.37 -32.13
C CYS A 243 -2.97 4.69 -33.57
N GLU A 244 -2.14 5.72 -33.74
CA GLU A 244 -1.63 6.15 -35.05
C GLU A 244 -0.81 5.06 -35.77
N ASP A 245 -0.16 4.17 -35.00
CA ASP A 245 0.60 3.03 -35.50
C ASP A 245 -0.28 1.83 -35.89
N GLY A 246 -1.61 1.96 -35.79
CA GLY A 246 -2.58 0.90 -36.06
C GLY A 246 -2.78 -0.09 -34.92
N SER A 247 -2.03 0.01 -33.81
CA SER A 247 -2.25 -0.80 -32.62
C SER A 247 -3.52 -0.35 -31.87
N THR A 248 -4.13 -1.24 -31.10
CA THR A 248 -5.31 -0.91 -30.27
C THR A 248 -4.91 -0.80 -28.81
N SER A 249 -5.09 0.37 -28.22
CA SER A 249 -4.94 0.60 -26.78
C SER A 249 -6.21 0.23 -26.04
N TYR A 250 -6.06 -0.49 -24.93
CA TYR A 250 -7.16 -0.87 -24.03
C TYR A 250 -6.98 -0.19 -22.67
N GLY A 251 -8.06 0.33 -22.11
CA GLY A 251 -8.06 1.04 -20.84
C GLY A 251 -9.38 0.99 -20.10
N TRP A 252 -9.37 1.48 -18.86
CA TRP A 252 -10.58 1.64 -18.06
C TRP A 252 -10.88 3.10 -17.81
N ARG A 253 -12.14 3.49 -18.01
CA ARG A 253 -12.66 4.82 -17.71
C ARG A 253 -12.94 4.95 -16.21
N PHE A 254 -12.30 5.92 -15.56
CA PHE A 254 -12.49 6.26 -14.17
C PHE A 254 -13.20 7.61 -14.02
N TRP A 255 -14.15 7.68 -13.08
CA TRP A 255 -14.85 8.89 -12.69
C TRP A 255 -14.32 9.40 -11.35
N PRO A 256 -13.60 10.54 -11.29
CA PRO A 256 -13.08 11.09 -10.04
C PRO A 256 -14.21 11.60 -9.13
N GLY A 257 -14.18 11.25 -7.83
CA GLY A 257 -15.17 11.74 -6.85
C GLY A 257 -15.01 13.21 -6.42
N LYS A 258 -14.12 13.98 -7.04
CA LYS A 258 -13.86 15.40 -6.72
C LYS A 258 -14.24 16.36 -7.87
N GLY A 259 -15.14 15.94 -8.75
CA GLY A 259 -15.63 16.78 -9.86
C GLY A 259 -14.62 17.00 -11.00
N ALA A 260 -13.47 16.33 -10.99
CA ALA A 260 -12.56 16.33 -12.12
C ALA A 260 -13.16 15.53 -13.30
N PRO A 261 -12.77 15.83 -14.56
CA PRO A 261 -13.24 15.10 -15.74
C PRO A 261 -12.92 13.59 -15.65
N PRO A 262 -13.75 12.73 -16.26
CA PRO A 262 -13.41 11.32 -16.40
C PRO A 262 -12.10 11.17 -17.19
N TYR A 263 -11.33 10.14 -16.86
CA TYR A 263 -10.06 9.85 -17.51
C TYR A 263 -9.90 8.35 -17.72
N VAL A 264 -9.13 7.97 -18.74
CA VAL A 264 -8.82 6.57 -19.04
C VAL A 264 -7.48 6.22 -18.42
N LYS A 265 -7.42 5.10 -17.68
CA LYS A 265 -6.15 4.47 -17.33
C LYS A 265 -5.88 3.35 -18.33
N TRP A 266 -4.86 3.56 -19.14
CA TRP A 266 -4.38 2.57 -20.09
C TRP A 266 -3.74 1.39 -19.38
N ILE A 267 -4.06 0.19 -19.85
CA ILE A 267 -3.53 -1.07 -19.34
C ILE A 267 -2.37 -1.50 -20.25
N PRO A 268 -1.22 -1.92 -19.71
CA PRO A 268 -0.14 -2.47 -20.52
C PRO A 268 -0.65 -3.60 -21.41
N SER A 269 -0.27 -3.62 -22.69
CA SER A 269 -0.77 -4.56 -23.70
C SER A 269 -0.69 -6.02 -23.24
N VAL A 270 0.41 -6.40 -22.58
CA VAL A 270 0.64 -7.75 -22.02
C VAL A 270 -0.35 -8.14 -20.91
N MET A 271 -0.99 -7.16 -20.26
CA MET A 271 -1.97 -7.35 -19.18
C MET A 271 -3.43 -7.26 -19.67
N VAL A 272 -3.67 -6.96 -20.95
CA VAL A 272 -5.03 -6.78 -21.49
C VAL A 272 -5.88 -8.05 -21.38
N PRO A 273 -5.40 -9.26 -21.75
CA PRO A 273 -6.20 -10.48 -21.60
C PRO A 273 -6.63 -10.71 -20.15
N LEU A 274 -5.71 -10.49 -19.19
CA LEU A 274 -6.00 -10.61 -17.77
C LEU A 274 -7.04 -9.59 -17.30
N ALA A 275 -6.96 -8.35 -17.79
CA ALA A 275 -7.89 -7.27 -17.47
C ALA A 275 -9.31 -7.56 -17.96
N GLU A 276 -9.44 -8.00 -19.21
CA GLU A 276 -10.72 -8.36 -19.83
C GLU A 276 -11.37 -9.55 -19.11
N GLU A 277 -10.59 -10.58 -18.79
CA GLU A 277 -11.07 -11.75 -18.07
C GLU A 277 -11.55 -11.40 -16.65
N ALA A 278 -10.77 -10.62 -15.90
CA ALA A 278 -11.14 -10.20 -14.55
C ALA A 278 -12.44 -9.37 -14.55
N ILE A 279 -12.60 -8.44 -15.50
CA ILE A 279 -13.85 -7.68 -15.66
C ILE A 279 -14.99 -8.59 -16.04
N GLY A 280 -14.79 -9.52 -16.99
CA GLY A 280 -15.81 -10.47 -17.44
C GLY A 280 -16.33 -11.33 -16.29
N ARG A 281 -15.43 -11.89 -15.48
CA ARG A 281 -15.76 -12.70 -14.30
C ARG A 281 -16.55 -11.92 -13.27
N VAL A 282 -16.11 -10.70 -12.91
CA VAL A 282 -16.85 -9.84 -11.98
C VAL A 282 -18.21 -9.49 -12.56
N ARG A 283 -18.28 -9.05 -13.82
CA ARG A 283 -19.52 -8.70 -14.52
C ARG A 283 -20.50 -9.87 -14.51
N HIS A 284 -20.04 -11.09 -14.69
CA HIS A 284 -20.88 -12.29 -14.62
C HIS A 284 -21.51 -12.47 -13.23
N ILE A 285 -20.71 -12.54 -12.16
CA ILE A 285 -21.23 -12.82 -10.80
C ILE A 285 -22.09 -11.69 -10.22
N THR A 286 -21.97 -10.47 -10.76
CA THR A 286 -22.71 -9.28 -10.32
C THR A 286 -23.88 -8.92 -11.25
N HIS A 287 -24.16 -9.75 -12.26
CA HIS A 287 -25.23 -9.51 -13.23
C HIS A 287 -26.59 -9.27 -12.56
N ASP A 288 -27.01 -10.18 -11.68
CA ASP A 288 -28.33 -10.14 -11.07
C ASP A 288 -28.53 -8.94 -10.15
N ALA A 289 -27.46 -8.45 -9.51
CA ALA A 289 -27.51 -7.24 -8.70
C ALA A 289 -27.75 -5.98 -9.54
N ARG A 290 -27.10 -5.87 -10.72
CA ARG A 290 -27.34 -4.76 -11.64
C ARG A 290 -28.73 -4.82 -12.25
N TRP A 291 -29.19 -6.03 -12.61
CA TRP A 291 -30.57 -6.25 -13.05
C TRP A 291 -31.58 -5.83 -11.97
N LEU A 292 -31.38 -6.25 -10.73
CA LEU A 292 -32.24 -5.89 -9.60
C LEU A 292 -32.28 -4.38 -9.39
N ALA A 293 -31.13 -3.71 -9.42
CA ALA A 293 -31.06 -2.27 -9.29
C ALA A 293 -31.83 -1.55 -10.41
N SER A 294 -31.64 -1.98 -11.66
CA SER A 294 -32.39 -1.45 -12.81
C SER A 294 -33.90 -1.68 -12.68
N TRP A 295 -34.31 -2.86 -12.18
CA TRP A 295 -35.72 -3.18 -11.92
C TRP A 295 -36.31 -2.22 -10.87
N LEU A 296 -35.64 -2.05 -9.73
CA LEU A 296 -36.11 -1.20 -8.64
C LEU A 296 -36.14 0.29 -9.03
N GLU A 297 -35.27 0.72 -9.94
CA GLU A 297 -35.34 2.07 -10.55
C GLU A 297 -36.55 2.22 -11.50
N CYS A 298 -36.81 1.23 -12.36
CA CYS A 298 -37.82 1.33 -13.42
C CYS A 298 -39.24 0.92 -12.99
N LYS A 299 -39.37 0.03 -12.01
CA LYS A 299 -40.62 -0.60 -11.57
C LYS A 299 -40.72 -0.61 -10.03
N PRO A 300 -40.71 0.55 -9.38
CA PRO A 300 -40.71 0.63 -7.91
C PRO A 300 -41.96 -0.02 -7.28
N ASP A 301 -43.09 -0.03 -7.98
CA ASP A 301 -44.36 -0.57 -7.45
C ASP A 301 -44.55 -2.08 -7.68
N GLN A 302 -43.58 -2.77 -8.29
CA GLN A 302 -43.66 -4.21 -8.60
C GLN A 302 -42.52 -4.99 -7.96
N PHE A 303 -42.85 -6.15 -7.37
CA PHE A 303 -41.84 -7.02 -6.80
C PHE A 303 -40.84 -7.51 -7.87
N PRO A 304 -39.52 -7.53 -7.57
CA PRO A 304 -38.50 -8.04 -8.49
C PRO A 304 -38.76 -9.47 -8.93
N ARG A 305 -39.01 -9.67 -10.23
CA ARG A 305 -39.28 -10.99 -10.82
C ARG A 305 -37.99 -11.74 -11.20
N HIS A 306 -37.18 -12.07 -10.19
CA HIS A 306 -35.97 -12.87 -10.37
C HIS A 306 -36.32 -14.34 -10.72
N ALA A 307 -35.32 -15.14 -11.11
CA ALA A 307 -35.52 -16.49 -11.65
C ALA A 307 -36.36 -17.45 -10.76
N GLN A 308 -36.30 -17.27 -9.43
CA GLN A 308 -37.00 -18.09 -8.45
C GLN A 308 -38.32 -17.46 -7.97
N CYS A 309 -38.69 -16.27 -8.46
CA CYS A 309 -39.89 -15.57 -8.03
C CYS A 309 -41.15 -16.33 -8.48
N PRO A 310 -42.18 -16.51 -7.62
CA PRO A 310 -43.43 -17.15 -7.99
C PRO A 310 -44.18 -16.36 -9.08
N LYS A 311 -44.80 -17.09 -10.01
CA LYS A 311 -45.60 -16.54 -11.11
C LYS A 311 -47.04 -16.23 -10.68
N VAL A 312 -47.19 -15.26 -9.78
CA VAL A 312 -48.47 -14.80 -9.22
C VAL A 312 -48.59 -13.28 -9.29
N ALA A 313 -49.81 -12.74 -9.24
CA ALA A 313 -50.03 -11.29 -9.27
C ALA A 313 -49.50 -10.61 -7.98
N GLU A 314 -49.32 -9.29 -8.03
CA GLU A 314 -48.73 -8.53 -6.90
C GLU A 314 -49.55 -8.64 -5.60
N ASP A 315 -50.88 -8.77 -5.74
CA ASP A 315 -51.86 -8.75 -4.65
C ASP A 315 -52.42 -10.15 -4.30
N ASP A 316 -51.93 -11.19 -4.97
CA ASP A 316 -52.31 -12.57 -4.66
C ASP A 316 -51.71 -13.02 -3.32
N ALA A 317 -52.49 -13.78 -2.56
CA ALA A 317 -52.02 -14.37 -1.31
C ALA A 317 -50.97 -15.45 -1.60
N LEU A 318 -49.78 -15.31 -1.01
CA LEU A 318 -48.69 -16.24 -1.18
C LEU A 318 -48.76 -17.41 -0.21
N HIS A 319 -48.54 -18.61 -0.73
CA HIS A 319 -48.22 -19.79 0.07
C HIS A 319 -46.79 -19.71 0.62
N LEU A 320 -46.50 -20.47 1.68
CA LEU A 320 -45.22 -20.39 2.39
C LEU A 320 -44.00 -20.72 1.50
N ASP A 321 -44.16 -21.68 0.61
CA ASP A 321 -43.20 -22.06 -0.43
C ASP A 321 -42.99 -20.92 -1.45
N GLN A 322 -44.06 -20.24 -1.88
CA GLN A 322 -43.99 -19.07 -2.77
C GLN A 322 -43.27 -17.89 -2.10
N ILE A 323 -43.52 -17.64 -0.81
CA ILE A 323 -42.77 -16.62 -0.04
C ILE A 323 -41.30 -17.02 0.05
N GLY A 324 -41.02 -18.29 0.34
CA GLY A 324 -39.66 -18.82 0.34
C GLY A 324 -38.96 -18.58 -1.00
N ALA A 325 -39.61 -18.94 -2.10
CA ALA A 325 -39.09 -18.78 -3.45
C ALA A 325 -38.83 -17.29 -3.80
N ALA A 326 -39.77 -16.39 -3.48
CA ALA A 326 -39.62 -14.94 -3.66
C ALA A 326 -38.45 -14.34 -2.85
N LEU A 327 -38.06 -14.96 -1.74
CA LEU A 327 -36.97 -14.47 -0.88
C LEU A 327 -35.64 -15.21 -1.11
N GLY A 328 -35.55 -16.10 -2.11
CA GLY A 328 -34.38 -16.92 -2.39
C GLY A 328 -34.14 -18.06 -1.39
N LEU A 329 -35.20 -18.49 -0.70
CA LEU A 329 -35.21 -19.56 0.31
C LEU A 329 -35.93 -20.81 -0.20
N GLN A 330 -35.86 -21.08 -1.50
CA GLN A 330 -36.37 -22.34 -2.06
C GLN A 330 -35.63 -23.54 -1.46
N ASP A 331 -36.31 -24.69 -1.39
CA ASP A 331 -35.76 -25.96 -0.89
C ASP A 331 -35.28 -25.93 0.58
N VAL A 332 -35.71 -24.92 1.34
CA VAL A 332 -35.42 -24.78 2.77
C VAL A 332 -36.59 -25.29 3.61
N ASN A 333 -36.29 -25.81 4.80
CA ASN A 333 -37.31 -26.29 5.74
C ASN A 333 -38.38 -25.19 6.02
N PRO A 334 -39.69 -25.52 5.93
CA PRO A 334 -40.78 -24.59 6.22
C PRO A 334 -40.66 -23.83 7.55
N ASN A 335 -40.16 -24.46 8.61
CA ASN A 335 -39.98 -23.81 9.92
C ASN A 335 -38.91 -22.72 9.88
N TYR A 336 -37.85 -22.91 9.10
CA TYR A 336 -36.83 -21.89 8.89
C TYR A 336 -37.40 -20.72 8.08
N ILE A 337 -38.17 -21.00 7.03
CA ILE A 337 -38.86 -19.96 6.24
C ILE A 337 -39.78 -19.12 7.14
N ARG A 338 -40.59 -19.75 8.01
CA ARG A 338 -41.41 -19.04 9.00
C ARG A 338 -40.58 -18.17 9.95
N GLY A 339 -39.43 -18.68 10.41
CA GLY A 339 -38.49 -17.92 11.24
C GLY A 339 -37.94 -16.68 10.55
N GLU A 340 -37.53 -16.81 9.29
CA GLU A 340 -37.04 -15.69 8.46
C GLU A 340 -38.11 -14.64 8.19
N ILE A 341 -39.32 -15.08 7.84
CA ILE A 341 -40.50 -14.22 7.62
C ILE A 341 -40.77 -13.38 8.89
N ASN A 342 -40.84 -14.03 10.05
CA ASN A 342 -41.05 -13.35 11.33
C ASN A 342 -39.90 -12.37 11.65
N ARG A 343 -38.64 -12.76 11.41
CA ARG A 343 -37.47 -11.90 11.66
C ARG A 343 -37.49 -10.64 10.78
N ARG A 344 -38.06 -10.73 9.58
CA ARG A 344 -38.24 -9.61 8.63
C ARG A 344 -39.49 -8.76 8.93
N GLY A 345 -40.21 -9.05 10.02
CA GLY A 345 -41.37 -8.28 10.46
C GLY A 345 -42.70 -8.74 9.89
N PHE A 346 -42.72 -9.78 9.06
CA PHE A 346 -43.95 -10.37 8.55
C PHE A 346 -44.51 -11.33 9.60
N SER A 347 -45.57 -10.95 10.29
CA SER A 347 -46.27 -11.86 11.21
C SER A 347 -47.33 -12.65 10.45
N LEU A 348 -47.21 -13.98 10.38
CA LEU A 348 -48.24 -14.86 9.80
C LEU A 348 -49.62 -14.75 10.49
N ARG A 349 -49.69 -14.09 11.65
CA ARG A 349 -50.94 -13.77 12.37
C ARG A 349 -51.71 -12.57 11.80
N HIS A 350 -51.15 -11.80 10.86
CA HIS A 350 -51.72 -10.52 10.36
C HIS A 350 -52.33 -10.59 8.94
N GLY A 351 -52.62 -11.79 8.41
CA GLY A 351 -53.32 -11.93 7.13
C GLY A 351 -52.44 -12.40 5.97
N ARG A 352 -52.94 -12.19 4.74
CA ARG A 352 -52.36 -12.66 3.47
C ARG A 352 -51.08 -11.89 3.15
N ILE A 353 -49.92 -12.57 3.11
CA ILE A 353 -48.67 -11.98 2.59
C ILE A 353 -48.75 -11.97 1.07
N THR A 354 -48.47 -10.83 0.44
CA THR A 354 -48.47 -10.66 -1.02
C THR A 354 -47.10 -10.20 -1.51
N LEU A 355 -46.87 -10.23 -2.82
CA LEU A 355 -45.63 -9.72 -3.40
C LEU A 355 -45.48 -8.20 -3.20
N ARG A 356 -46.60 -7.46 -3.22
CA ARG A 356 -46.61 -6.03 -2.88
C ARG A 356 -46.02 -5.75 -1.50
N MET A 357 -46.44 -6.50 -0.48
CA MET A 357 -45.92 -6.36 0.88
C MET A 357 -44.42 -6.72 0.97
N LEU A 358 -43.99 -7.77 0.26
CA LEU A 358 -42.57 -8.11 0.18
C LEU A 358 -41.78 -7.02 -0.53
N ASN A 359 -42.37 -6.34 -1.52
CA ASN A 359 -41.73 -5.24 -2.25
C ASN A 359 -41.52 -4.01 -1.36
N GLU A 360 -42.48 -3.68 -0.49
CA GLU A 360 -42.31 -2.63 0.53
C GLU A 360 -41.13 -2.93 1.45
N TRP A 361 -40.99 -4.19 1.87
CA TRP A 361 -39.82 -4.62 2.65
C TRP A 361 -38.53 -4.48 1.85
N VAL A 362 -38.49 -4.91 0.58
CA VAL A 362 -37.30 -4.73 -0.28
C VAL A 362 -36.88 -3.26 -0.35
N HIS A 363 -37.84 -2.34 -0.53
CA HIS A 363 -37.58 -0.90 -0.56
C HIS A 363 -37.07 -0.37 0.80
N SER A 364 -37.55 -0.92 1.91
CA SER A 364 -37.03 -0.58 3.25
C SER A 364 -35.56 -1.01 3.46
N GLN A 365 -35.07 -1.99 2.69
CA GLN A 365 -33.70 -2.48 2.76
C GLN A 365 -32.76 -1.75 1.78
N LEU A 366 -33.26 -0.80 0.99
CA LEU A 366 -32.43 -0.07 0.03
C LEU A 366 -31.33 0.74 0.74
N PRO A 367 -30.14 0.85 0.12
CA PRO A 367 -29.11 1.76 0.62
C PRO A 367 -29.63 3.21 0.73
N THR A 368 -29.20 3.94 1.77
CA THR A 368 -29.70 5.31 2.09
C THR A 368 -29.67 6.29 0.92
N ASN A 369 -28.72 6.14 -0.01
CA ASN A 369 -28.56 7.04 -1.16
C ASN A 369 -29.00 6.41 -2.48
N PHE A 370 -29.76 5.31 -2.48
CA PHE A 370 -30.29 4.70 -3.70
C PHE A 370 -31.01 5.75 -4.57
N PRO A 371 -30.82 5.77 -5.91
CA PRO A 371 -30.15 4.78 -6.76
C PRO A 371 -28.62 4.88 -6.83
N TRP A 372 -28.01 5.82 -6.09
CA TRP A 372 -26.58 6.08 -6.16
C TRP A 372 -25.75 5.03 -5.41
N TYR A 373 -24.88 4.35 -6.14
CA TYR A 373 -23.80 3.53 -5.58
C TYR A 373 -22.67 4.42 -5.04
N ASP A 374 -22.35 5.49 -5.77
CA ASP A 374 -21.43 6.56 -5.35
C ASP A 374 -21.90 7.90 -5.96
N LYS A 375 -22.55 8.72 -5.13
CA LYS A 375 -23.13 10.01 -5.56
C LYS A 375 -22.06 11.01 -6.00
N ASP A 376 -20.91 11.02 -5.33
CA ASP A 376 -19.78 11.92 -5.66
C ASP A 376 -19.23 11.62 -7.06
N ARG A 377 -19.34 10.35 -7.51
CA ARG A 377 -18.91 9.89 -8.84
C ARG A 377 -20.05 9.78 -9.86
N LYS A 378 -21.29 10.13 -9.47
CA LYS A 378 -22.51 9.94 -10.29
C LYS A 378 -22.71 8.48 -10.76
N LEU A 379 -22.29 7.51 -9.96
CA LEU A 379 -22.42 6.09 -10.28
C LEU A 379 -23.68 5.50 -9.63
N ARG A 380 -24.55 4.88 -10.43
CA ARG A 380 -25.76 4.17 -9.96
C ARG A 380 -25.49 2.71 -9.68
N PHE A 381 -26.33 2.08 -8.86
CA PHE A 381 -26.25 0.63 -8.58
C PHE A 381 -26.48 -0.22 -9.84
N ALA A 382 -27.32 0.23 -10.77
CA ALA A 382 -27.57 -0.45 -12.05
C ALA A 382 -26.32 -0.47 -12.96
N ASP A 383 -25.47 0.54 -12.86
CA ASP A 383 -24.30 0.72 -13.73
C ASP A 383 -22.99 0.24 -13.07
N ALA A 384 -22.97 0.04 -11.75
CA ALA A 384 -21.76 -0.32 -11.01
C ALA A 384 -21.30 -1.77 -11.28
N LEU A 385 -20.03 -1.94 -11.67
CA LEU A 385 -19.43 -3.27 -11.90
C LEU A 385 -19.49 -4.14 -10.64
N PHE A 386 -19.27 -3.54 -9.46
CA PHE A 386 -19.26 -4.22 -8.16
C PHE A 386 -20.58 -4.05 -7.38
N SER A 387 -21.71 -3.86 -8.07
CA SER A 387 -23.03 -4.02 -7.43
C SER A 387 -23.23 -5.49 -7.07
N CYS A 388 -23.52 -5.81 -5.80
CA CYS A 388 -23.67 -7.20 -5.34
C CYS A 388 -25.06 -7.42 -4.73
N LEU A 389 -25.52 -8.67 -4.77
CA LEU A 389 -26.64 -9.11 -3.94
C LEU A 389 -26.15 -9.34 -2.50
N SER A 390 -27.04 -9.23 -1.52
CA SER A 390 -26.68 -9.53 -0.14
C SER A 390 -26.26 -10.99 0.00
N ASN A 391 -25.19 -11.21 0.76
CA ASN A 391 -24.52 -12.50 0.94
C ASN A 391 -23.90 -13.12 -0.31
N LEU A 392 -23.80 -12.40 -1.45
CA LEU A 392 -23.10 -12.91 -2.64
C LEU A 392 -21.66 -13.34 -2.36
N LEU A 393 -20.97 -12.62 -1.47
CA LEU A 393 -19.57 -12.86 -1.11
C LEU A 393 -19.41 -13.60 0.22
N ASP A 394 -20.49 -14.19 0.74
CA ASP A 394 -20.50 -14.95 1.99
C ASP A 394 -20.44 -16.44 1.66
N THR A 395 -19.57 -17.18 2.34
CA THR A 395 -19.34 -18.61 2.07
C THR A 395 -20.29 -19.54 2.83
N GLU A 396 -20.99 -19.02 3.85
CA GLU A 396 -21.89 -19.81 4.70
C GLU A 396 -23.36 -19.48 4.46
N ARG A 397 -23.65 -18.21 4.13
CA ARG A 397 -25.01 -17.70 3.99
C ARG A 397 -25.46 -17.72 2.53
N ARG A 398 -26.71 -18.12 2.33
CA ARG A 398 -27.36 -18.05 1.02
C ARG A 398 -27.52 -16.60 0.55
N VAL A 399 -27.37 -16.41 -0.75
CA VAL A 399 -27.60 -15.15 -1.45
C VAL A 399 -29.07 -14.75 -1.31
N ILE A 400 -29.30 -13.47 -1.02
CA ILE A 400 -30.65 -12.90 -0.98
C ILE A 400 -30.89 -12.14 -2.29
N PRO A 401 -31.74 -12.64 -3.20
CA PRO A 401 -31.85 -12.14 -4.58
C PRO A 401 -32.53 -10.79 -4.71
N VAL A 402 -33.04 -10.23 -3.62
CA VAL A 402 -33.85 -9.00 -3.59
C VAL A 402 -33.25 -7.88 -2.74
N VAL A 403 -32.02 -8.05 -2.23
CA VAL A 403 -31.35 -7.03 -1.42
C VAL A 403 -30.01 -6.67 -2.07
N LEU A 404 -29.84 -5.38 -2.38
CA LEU A 404 -28.60 -4.83 -2.91
C LEU A 404 -27.58 -4.58 -1.80
N LYS A 405 -26.31 -4.80 -2.12
CA LYS A 405 -25.18 -4.56 -1.22
C LYS A 405 -23.98 -4.02 -2.00
N LYS A 406 -23.29 -3.06 -1.38
CA LYS A 406 -22.02 -2.51 -1.86
C LYS A 406 -20.86 -3.21 -1.14
N PRO A 407 -19.92 -3.88 -1.84
CA PRO A 407 -18.73 -4.42 -1.21
C PRO A 407 -17.82 -3.29 -0.72
N THR A 408 -17.01 -3.59 0.31
CA THR A 408 -16.03 -2.65 0.86
C THR A 408 -14.62 -3.19 0.68
N SER A 409 -13.61 -2.32 0.73
CA SER A 409 -12.20 -2.72 0.70
C SER A 409 -11.84 -3.74 1.77
N ASN A 410 -12.57 -3.75 2.88
CA ASN A 410 -12.35 -4.70 3.97
C ASN A 410 -12.66 -6.12 3.53
N ILE A 411 -13.71 -6.36 2.72
CA ILE A 411 -14.04 -7.71 2.24
C ILE A 411 -12.83 -8.32 1.53
N PHE A 412 -12.18 -7.59 0.63
CA PHE A 412 -10.96 -8.03 -0.03
C PHE A 412 -9.81 -8.24 0.98
N ASN A 413 -9.48 -7.20 1.77
CA ASN A 413 -8.34 -7.26 2.69
C ASN A 413 -8.49 -8.34 3.77
N ASP A 414 -9.72 -8.64 4.19
CA ASP A 414 -10.06 -9.70 5.14
C ASP A 414 -9.99 -11.09 4.51
N ASP A 415 -10.14 -11.18 3.19
CA ASP A 415 -10.08 -12.44 2.47
C ASP A 415 -8.66 -12.83 2.10
N VAL A 416 -7.83 -11.84 1.74
CA VAL A 416 -6.39 -12.05 1.49
C VAL A 416 -5.55 -12.02 2.78
N GLY A 417 -6.08 -11.45 3.86
CA GLY A 417 -5.42 -11.38 5.16
C GLY A 417 -6.12 -12.29 6.17
N SER A 418 -5.42 -13.29 6.71
CA SER A 418 -5.97 -14.20 7.72
C SER A 418 -6.57 -13.43 8.94
N ARG A 419 -7.78 -13.82 9.34
CA ARG A 419 -8.42 -13.41 10.60
C ARG A 419 -8.45 -14.60 11.55
N GLU A 420 -8.46 -14.34 12.86
CA GLU A 420 -8.52 -15.40 13.88
C GLU A 420 -9.70 -16.36 13.68
N ASN A 421 -10.82 -15.87 13.14
CA ASN A 421 -12.09 -16.62 13.01
C ASN A 421 -12.54 -16.84 11.55
N SER A 422 -11.68 -16.62 10.55
CA SER A 422 -12.02 -16.89 9.14
C SER A 422 -10.78 -17.26 8.35
N ALA A 423 -10.86 -18.38 7.64
CA ALA A 423 -9.84 -18.79 6.69
C ALA A 423 -9.71 -17.78 5.55
N SER A 424 -8.48 -17.41 5.22
CA SER A 424 -8.14 -16.62 4.03
C SER A 424 -8.35 -17.43 2.75
N ILE A 425 -8.38 -16.76 1.60
CA ILE A 425 -8.45 -17.43 0.29
C ILE A 425 -7.30 -18.41 0.10
N PHE A 426 -6.09 -18.07 0.57
CA PHE A 426 -4.93 -18.95 0.48
C PHE A 426 -5.11 -20.23 1.29
N GLU A 427 -5.62 -20.11 2.52
CA GLU A 427 -5.91 -21.27 3.38
C GLU A 427 -7.03 -22.14 2.81
N ARG A 428 -8.09 -21.55 2.23
CA ARG A 428 -9.19 -22.30 1.61
C ARG A 428 -8.73 -23.17 0.43
N HIS A 429 -7.68 -22.74 -0.26
CA HIS A 429 -7.15 -23.42 -1.45
C HIS A 429 -5.82 -24.16 -1.18
N GLY A 430 -5.43 -24.34 0.09
CA GLY A 430 -4.25 -25.13 0.47
C GLY A 430 -2.90 -24.48 0.16
N ALA A 431 -2.87 -23.19 -0.19
CA ALA A 431 -1.62 -22.46 -0.37
C ALA A 431 -1.00 -22.16 0.99
N LEU A 432 0.13 -22.82 1.29
CA LEU A 432 0.92 -22.61 2.50
C LEU A 432 1.71 -21.31 2.41
N ILE A 433 1.03 -20.18 2.51
CA ILE A 433 1.71 -18.92 2.79
C ILE A 433 1.98 -18.90 4.30
N ASP A 434 3.24 -18.76 4.71
CA ASP A 434 3.66 -18.79 6.12
C ASP A 434 2.71 -17.92 6.96
N LYS A 435 2.19 -18.40 8.10
CA LYS A 435 1.33 -17.56 8.97
C LYS A 435 2.07 -16.34 9.52
N LYS A 436 3.41 -16.33 9.46
CA LYS A 436 4.28 -15.16 9.72
C LYS A 436 4.50 -14.27 8.49
N SER A 437 4.18 -14.74 7.28
CA SER A 437 4.18 -13.91 6.06
C SER A 437 3.23 -12.73 6.26
N LYS A 438 3.67 -11.57 5.80
CA LYS A 438 2.98 -10.32 6.07
C LYS A 438 1.67 -10.29 5.26
N LYS A 439 0.55 -10.03 5.94
CA LYS A 439 -0.79 -9.95 5.35
C LYS A 439 -0.76 -9.14 4.05
N LEU A 440 -1.16 -9.77 2.94
CA LEU A 440 -1.37 -9.08 1.67
C LEU A 440 -2.49 -8.06 1.84
N THR A 441 -2.33 -6.88 1.25
CA THR A 441 -3.32 -5.80 1.28
C THR A 441 -3.50 -5.22 -0.11
N SER A 442 -4.69 -4.69 -0.38
CA SER A 442 -4.99 -4.01 -1.65
C SER A 442 -4.03 -2.85 -1.98
N HIS A 443 -3.44 -2.20 -0.98
CA HIS A 443 -2.52 -1.07 -1.19
C HIS A 443 -1.13 -1.50 -1.67
N GLN A 444 -0.68 -2.71 -1.31
CA GLN A 444 0.61 -3.26 -1.75
C GLN A 444 0.70 -3.44 -3.28
N PHE A 445 -0.40 -3.77 -3.97
CA PHE A 445 -0.43 -3.86 -5.43
C PHE A 445 -0.07 -2.53 -6.10
N ARG A 446 -0.60 -1.43 -5.57
CA ARG A 446 -0.27 -0.09 -6.08
C ARG A 446 1.20 0.26 -5.86
N HIS A 447 1.77 -0.13 -4.72
CA HIS A 447 3.21 0.01 -4.45
C HIS A 447 4.05 -0.81 -5.43
N LEU A 448 3.67 -2.07 -5.67
CA LEU A 448 4.33 -2.97 -6.60
C LEU A 448 4.37 -2.38 -8.01
N LEU A 449 3.21 -1.95 -8.55
CA LEU A 449 3.13 -1.40 -9.90
C LEU A 449 3.91 -0.10 -10.08
N ASN A 450 3.87 0.80 -9.10
CA ASN A 450 4.68 2.02 -9.15
C ASN A 450 6.17 1.69 -9.13
N THR A 451 6.58 0.75 -8.28
CA THR A 451 7.99 0.31 -8.20
C THR A 451 8.42 -0.36 -9.51
N MET A 452 7.56 -1.18 -10.12
CA MET A 452 7.82 -1.81 -11.43
C MET A 452 7.92 -0.78 -12.56
N ALA A 453 7.03 0.20 -12.61
CA ALA A 453 7.08 1.28 -13.59
C ALA A 453 8.37 2.09 -13.47
N GLN A 454 8.80 2.40 -12.24
CA GLN A 454 10.07 3.06 -12.01
C GLN A 454 11.25 2.19 -12.44
N ARG A 455 11.27 0.89 -12.11
CA ARG A 455 12.28 -0.06 -12.61
C ARG A 455 12.35 -0.14 -14.13
N GLY A 456 11.21 0.04 -14.79
CA GLY A 456 11.09 0.11 -16.24
C GLY A 456 11.52 1.44 -16.85
N GLY A 457 11.87 2.44 -16.04
CA GLY A 457 12.34 3.75 -16.50
C GLY A 457 11.22 4.75 -16.82
N MET A 458 9.97 4.50 -16.41
CA MET A 458 8.89 5.48 -16.62
C MET A 458 9.18 6.78 -15.87
N SER A 459 8.87 7.92 -16.50
CA SER A 459 9.07 9.23 -15.87
C SER A 459 8.13 9.42 -14.67
N GLN A 460 8.53 10.27 -13.71
CA GLN A 460 7.69 10.58 -12.55
C GLN A 460 6.38 11.27 -12.95
N ALA A 461 6.38 12.02 -14.06
CA ALA A 461 5.17 12.63 -14.61
C ALA A 461 4.21 11.55 -15.14
N ASP A 462 4.71 10.61 -15.93
CA ASP A 462 3.90 9.52 -16.48
C ASP A 462 3.33 8.61 -15.39
N ILE A 463 4.15 8.29 -14.38
CA ILE A 463 3.71 7.52 -13.22
C ILE A 463 2.60 8.26 -12.46
N ALA A 464 2.70 9.59 -12.31
CA ALA A 464 1.68 10.38 -11.65
C ALA A 464 0.37 10.36 -12.44
N VAL A 465 0.43 10.56 -13.76
CA VAL A 465 -0.73 10.49 -14.66
C VAL A 465 -1.37 9.09 -14.63
N TRP A 466 -0.59 8.03 -14.86
CA TRP A 466 -1.05 6.64 -14.84
C TRP A 466 -1.68 6.25 -13.49
N SER A 467 -1.11 6.76 -12.40
CA SER A 467 -1.60 6.53 -11.04
C SER A 467 -2.78 7.44 -10.61
N GLY A 468 -3.19 8.39 -11.46
CA GLY A 468 -4.26 9.37 -11.19
C GLY A 468 -3.92 10.38 -10.08
N ARG A 469 -2.66 10.82 -9.97
CA ARG A 469 -2.19 11.77 -8.96
C ARG A 469 -2.15 13.19 -9.53
N THR A 470 -2.57 14.16 -8.72
CA THR A 470 -2.49 15.59 -9.06
C THR A 470 -1.13 16.20 -8.73
N ASP A 471 -0.37 15.61 -7.80
CA ASP A 471 0.96 16.08 -7.38
C ASP A 471 1.97 14.95 -7.51
N ILE A 472 3.03 15.19 -8.29
CA ILE A 472 4.14 14.26 -8.53
C ILE A 472 4.84 13.88 -7.21
N LYS A 473 4.85 14.76 -6.20
CA LYS A 473 5.47 14.46 -4.89
C LYS A 473 4.84 13.25 -4.21
N GLN A 474 3.58 12.92 -4.52
CA GLN A 474 2.90 11.74 -4.00
C GLN A 474 3.50 10.42 -4.53
N ASN A 475 4.34 10.44 -5.57
CA ASN A 475 5.02 9.23 -6.05
C ASN A 475 6.04 8.71 -5.03
N ARG A 476 6.62 9.59 -4.20
CA ARG A 476 7.64 9.23 -3.21
C ARG A 476 7.17 8.18 -2.21
N ASP A 477 5.90 8.19 -1.85
CA ASP A 477 5.31 7.21 -0.93
C ASP A 477 5.27 5.79 -1.55
N TYR A 478 5.33 5.70 -2.88
CA TYR A 478 5.21 4.46 -3.65
C TYR A 478 6.48 4.07 -4.40
N ASP A 479 7.55 4.85 -4.23
CA ASP A 479 8.88 4.56 -4.73
C ASP A 479 9.61 3.69 -3.71
N HIS A 480 9.78 2.42 -4.07
CA HIS A 480 10.53 1.46 -3.26
C HIS A 480 11.77 0.95 -3.98
N LEU A 481 12.32 1.74 -4.92
CA LEU A 481 13.63 1.42 -5.48
C LEU A 481 14.66 1.41 -4.35
N SER A 482 15.46 0.35 -4.28
CA SER A 482 16.64 0.33 -3.45
C SER A 482 17.70 1.26 -4.00
N GLU A 483 18.60 1.76 -3.14
CA GLU A 483 19.76 2.55 -3.58
C GLU A 483 20.56 1.83 -4.67
N PHE A 484 20.72 0.51 -4.54
CA PHE A 484 21.38 -0.33 -5.54
C PHE A 484 20.69 -0.28 -6.90
N GLU A 485 19.36 -0.35 -6.94
CA GLU A 485 18.58 -0.26 -8.18
C GLU A 485 18.64 1.15 -8.77
N VAL A 486 18.61 2.20 -7.95
CA VAL A 486 18.77 3.58 -8.42
C VAL A 486 20.15 3.78 -9.05
N VAL A 487 21.22 3.31 -8.40
CA VAL A 487 22.58 3.36 -8.94
C VAL A 487 22.70 2.55 -10.22
N GLU A 488 22.08 1.38 -10.30
CA GLU A 488 22.07 0.55 -11.51
C GLU A 488 21.32 1.24 -12.66
N MET A 489 20.17 1.86 -12.39
CA MET A 489 19.44 2.64 -13.38
C MET A 489 20.24 3.84 -13.88
N ILE A 490 20.90 4.58 -12.99
CA ILE A 490 21.80 5.68 -13.35
C ILE A 490 22.93 5.16 -14.26
N LYS A 491 23.57 4.03 -13.89
CA LYS A 491 24.61 3.39 -14.71
C LYS A 491 24.12 2.99 -16.10
N ARG A 492 22.88 2.54 -16.25
CA ARG A 492 22.30 2.16 -17.56
C ARG A 492 21.94 3.38 -18.42
N HIS A 493 21.45 4.45 -17.81
CA HIS A 493 20.95 5.63 -18.52
C HIS A 493 22.00 6.73 -18.76
N ASP A 494 23.14 6.70 -18.06
CA ASP A 494 24.26 7.61 -18.30
C ASP A 494 25.36 6.91 -19.12
N PRO A 495 25.53 7.24 -20.42
CA PRO A 495 26.56 6.65 -21.28
C PRO A 495 28.00 6.88 -20.77
N SER A 496 28.23 7.89 -19.92
CA SER A 496 29.53 8.14 -19.31
C SER A 496 29.86 7.11 -18.21
N LEU A 497 28.83 6.59 -17.54
CA LEU A 497 28.91 5.55 -16.50
C LEU A 497 28.68 4.14 -17.06
N ASN A 498 28.08 4.02 -18.25
CA ASN A 498 27.79 2.76 -18.93
C ASN A 498 28.96 2.21 -19.77
N LYS A 499 30.18 2.71 -19.54
CA LYS A 499 31.38 2.14 -20.18
C LYS A 499 31.80 0.87 -19.45
N GLY A 500 31.18 -0.24 -19.84
CA GLY A 500 31.75 -1.59 -19.64
C GLY A 500 33.14 -1.80 -20.28
N ALA A 501 33.71 -0.76 -20.89
CA ALA A 501 35.06 -0.69 -21.43
C ALA A 501 36.02 0.23 -20.64
N ALA A 502 35.58 0.93 -19.58
CA ALA A 502 36.41 1.90 -18.83
C ALA A 502 37.08 1.33 -17.57
N THR A 503 37.02 0.01 -17.33
CA THR A 503 37.85 -0.62 -16.28
C THR A 503 39.33 -0.63 -16.66
N ASP A 504 39.66 -0.59 -17.95
CA ASP A 504 41.05 -0.53 -18.42
C ASP A 504 41.68 0.86 -18.33
N SER A 505 40.90 1.95 -18.42
CA SER A 505 41.44 3.31 -18.38
C SER A 505 41.60 3.85 -16.94
N GLY A 506 40.61 3.61 -16.06
CA GLY A 506 40.65 4.14 -14.69
C GLY A 506 41.76 3.54 -13.82
N VAL A 507 42.20 2.31 -14.11
CA VAL A 507 43.26 1.64 -13.34
C VAL A 507 44.63 1.74 -14.04
N ARG A 508 44.70 1.97 -15.36
CA ARG A 508 45.96 2.43 -16.01
C ARG A 508 46.38 3.82 -15.54
N ASP A 509 45.42 4.71 -15.31
CA ASP A 509 45.69 6.03 -14.72
C ASP A 509 46.11 5.94 -13.25
N LEU A 510 45.73 4.88 -12.54
CA LEU A 510 46.12 4.60 -11.14
C LEU A 510 47.60 4.21 -11.02
N ALA A 511 48.12 3.42 -11.96
CA ALA A 511 49.52 2.98 -11.94
C ALA A 511 50.51 4.10 -12.33
N ASN A 512 50.08 5.02 -13.20
CA ASN A 512 50.93 6.11 -13.71
C ASN A 512 50.94 7.37 -12.83
N LYS A 513 50.06 7.48 -11.82
CA LYS A 513 49.89 8.67 -10.97
C LYS A 513 50.35 8.48 -9.53
N LEU A 514 51.13 7.45 -9.22
CA LEU A 514 51.72 7.32 -7.90
C LEU A 514 53.02 8.13 -7.79
N PRO A 515 53.21 8.96 -6.74
CA PRO A 515 52.28 9.21 -5.62
C PRO A 515 51.22 10.28 -5.93
N MET A 516 50.01 10.12 -5.39
CA MET A 516 48.87 11.05 -5.53
C MET A 516 48.34 11.53 -4.18
N THR A 517 47.64 12.67 -4.19
CA THR A 517 46.99 13.28 -3.03
C THR A 517 45.61 12.65 -2.75
N GLN A 518 45.09 12.86 -1.54
CA GLN A 518 43.81 12.29 -1.09
C GLN A 518 42.62 12.78 -1.93
N GLU A 519 42.66 14.04 -2.39
CA GLU A 519 41.63 14.64 -3.24
C GLU A 519 41.65 14.07 -4.67
N GLU A 520 42.82 13.67 -5.19
CA GLU A 520 42.96 13.00 -6.48
C GLU A 520 42.51 11.54 -6.44
N PHE A 521 42.64 10.90 -5.28
CA PHE A 521 42.15 9.54 -5.03
C PHE A 521 40.61 9.49 -5.03
N ASP A 522 39.96 10.48 -4.42
CA ASP A 522 38.50 10.56 -4.30
C ASP A 522 37.77 10.76 -5.65
N LEU A 523 38.49 11.18 -6.70
CA LEU A 523 37.97 11.38 -8.05
C LEU A 523 38.01 10.12 -8.94
N LEU A 524 38.54 9.00 -8.45
CA LEU A 524 38.61 7.75 -9.21
C LEU A 524 37.26 7.02 -9.22
N LEU A 525 36.85 6.56 -10.41
CA LEU A 525 35.57 5.90 -10.67
C LEU A 525 35.41 4.50 -10.03
N VAL A 526 36.40 4.02 -9.28
CA VAL A 526 36.34 2.79 -8.47
C VAL A 526 36.83 3.15 -7.07
N PRO A 527 35.93 3.50 -6.13
CA PRO A 527 36.33 4.09 -4.85
C PRO A 527 36.99 3.09 -3.88
N THR A 528 37.11 1.80 -4.23
CA THR A 528 37.42 0.74 -3.25
C THR A 528 38.37 -0.32 -3.83
N ALA A 529 39.68 -0.11 -3.69
CA ALA A 529 40.69 -1.13 -3.96
C ALA A 529 41.24 -1.70 -2.65
N HIS A 530 40.74 -2.86 -2.22
CA HIS A 530 41.28 -3.56 -1.04
C HIS A 530 42.49 -4.41 -1.45
N VAL A 531 43.63 -4.23 -0.78
CA VAL A 531 44.85 -5.01 -1.05
C VAL A 531 44.63 -6.46 -0.60
N THR A 532 44.73 -7.39 -1.54
CA THR A 532 44.70 -8.83 -1.26
C THR A 532 46.10 -9.43 -1.36
N GLU A 533 46.22 -10.69 -0.93
CA GLU A 533 47.48 -11.45 -0.98
C GLU A 533 48.07 -11.54 -2.39
N TYR A 534 47.19 -11.57 -3.41
CA TYR A 534 47.55 -11.79 -4.81
C TYR A 534 47.44 -10.52 -5.68
N GLY A 535 46.76 -9.47 -5.22
CA GLY A 535 46.44 -8.31 -6.04
C GLY A 535 45.50 -7.32 -5.35
N TYR A 536 44.47 -6.88 -6.05
CA TYR A 536 43.49 -5.93 -5.52
C TYR A 536 42.08 -6.49 -5.71
N CYS A 537 41.25 -6.29 -4.70
CA CYS A 537 39.83 -6.57 -4.76
C CYS A 537 39.11 -5.26 -5.06
N VAL A 538 38.35 -5.23 -6.15
CA VAL A 538 37.51 -4.08 -6.53
C VAL A 538 36.06 -4.23 -6.04
N HIS A 539 35.88 -4.96 -4.94
CA HIS A 539 34.59 -5.12 -4.30
C HIS A 539 34.16 -3.79 -3.69
N ASP A 540 32.95 -3.36 -4.03
CA ASP A 540 32.38 -2.05 -3.66
C ASP A 540 32.06 -1.98 -2.16
N PHE A 541 32.53 -0.96 -1.42
CA PHE A 541 32.24 -0.80 0.02
C PHE A 541 30.76 -0.49 0.31
N VAL A 542 29.98 -0.12 -0.71
CA VAL A 542 28.52 0.03 -0.58
C VAL A 542 27.82 -1.35 -0.55
N MET A 543 28.53 -2.44 -0.93
CA MET A 543 28.03 -3.81 -0.83
C MET A 543 28.30 -4.43 0.54
N ALA A 544 27.58 -5.51 0.85
CA ALA A 544 27.86 -6.30 2.05
C ALA A 544 29.29 -6.86 1.98
N PRO A 545 30.02 -6.97 3.12
CA PRO A 545 31.37 -7.52 3.13
C PRO A 545 31.46 -8.87 2.40
N CYS A 546 32.57 -9.08 1.68
CA CYS A 546 32.77 -10.25 0.84
C CYS A 546 32.47 -11.56 1.58
N GLN A 547 31.45 -12.28 1.11
CA GLN A 547 31.01 -13.55 1.68
C GLN A 547 31.85 -14.75 1.20
N ARG A 548 32.89 -14.52 0.40
CA ARG A 548 33.76 -15.58 -0.14
C ARG A 548 34.89 -15.99 0.82
N PHE A 549 34.94 -15.44 2.04
CA PHE A 549 35.88 -15.83 3.10
C PHE A 549 37.33 -16.01 2.62
N ARG A 550 37.88 -15.01 1.91
CA ARG A 550 39.25 -14.98 1.34
C ARG A 550 39.51 -15.91 0.13
N ASP A 551 38.47 -16.45 -0.50
CA ASP A 551 38.59 -17.17 -1.76
C ASP A 551 38.76 -16.24 -2.98
N CYS A 552 39.81 -15.40 -2.94
CA CYS A 552 40.04 -14.35 -3.94
C CYS A 552 40.46 -14.92 -5.30
N LEU A 553 41.12 -16.08 -5.34
CA LEU A 553 41.59 -16.70 -6.59
C LEU A 553 40.45 -17.18 -7.48
N ASN A 554 39.34 -17.59 -6.87
CA ASN A 554 38.12 -18.00 -7.57
C ASN A 554 37.11 -16.85 -7.71
N CYS A 555 37.51 -15.62 -7.36
CA CYS A 555 36.70 -14.42 -7.50
C CYS A 555 37.00 -13.70 -8.81
N SER A 556 35.95 -13.29 -9.55
CA SER A 556 36.17 -12.47 -10.73
C SER A 556 36.55 -11.03 -10.36
N GLU A 557 36.20 -10.54 -9.17
CA GLU A 557 36.49 -9.16 -8.72
C GLU A 557 37.96 -8.98 -8.25
N GLN A 558 38.77 -10.03 -8.36
CA GLN A 558 40.21 -10.00 -8.08
C GLN A 558 40.97 -9.53 -9.33
N ILE A 559 41.77 -8.49 -9.17
CA ILE A 559 42.64 -7.92 -10.19
C ILE A 559 44.09 -8.11 -9.78
N CYS A 560 44.92 -8.64 -10.67
CA CYS A 560 46.37 -8.76 -10.47
C CYS A 560 47.09 -7.81 -11.45
N VAL A 561 48.31 -7.39 -11.11
CA VAL A 561 49.08 -6.45 -11.94
C VAL A 561 50.35 -7.15 -12.44
N LYS A 562 50.54 -7.19 -13.76
CA LYS A 562 51.75 -7.74 -14.38
C LYS A 562 53.00 -7.00 -13.87
N GLY A 563 54.03 -7.74 -13.48
CA GLY A 563 55.25 -7.18 -12.88
C GLY A 563 55.18 -7.00 -11.35
N ASP A 564 54.06 -7.35 -10.71
CA ASP A 564 53.93 -7.31 -9.25
C ASP A 564 54.72 -8.44 -8.57
N ARG A 565 55.47 -8.10 -7.51
CA ARG A 565 56.21 -9.04 -6.66
C ARG A 565 55.35 -10.16 -6.06
N ARG A 566 54.02 -10.00 -6.01
CA ARG A 566 53.08 -10.99 -5.50
C ARG A 566 52.95 -12.25 -6.36
N VAL A 567 53.50 -12.28 -7.58
CA VAL A 567 53.66 -13.52 -8.37
C VAL A 567 54.36 -14.62 -7.57
N ALA A 568 55.37 -14.29 -6.77
CA ALA A 568 56.06 -15.28 -5.94
C ALA A 568 55.11 -15.99 -4.97
N ARG A 569 54.13 -15.27 -4.41
CA ARG A 569 53.09 -15.83 -3.52
C ARG A 569 52.12 -16.72 -4.28
N MET A 570 51.77 -16.37 -5.52
CA MET A 570 50.93 -17.21 -6.37
C MET A 570 51.62 -18.56 -6.65
N LYS A 571 52.93 -18.54 -6.94
CA LYS A 571 53.73 -19.76 -7.17
C LYS A 571 53.82 -20.63 -5.93
N GLU A 572 54.09 -20.03 -4.77
CA GLU A 572 54.09 -20.75 -3.49
C GLU A 572 52.72 -21.38 -3.21
N ARG A 573 51.64 -20.63 -3.45
CA ARG A 573 50.29 -21.15 -3.30
C ARG A 573 49.97 -22.28 -4.27
N LEU A 574 50.46 -22.22 -5.52
CA LEU A 574 50.29 -23.30 -6.50
C LEU A 574 50.93 -24.60 -6.01
N VAL A 575 52.13 -24.54 -5.44
CA VAL A 575 52.80 -25.71 -4.84
C VAL A 575 51.96 -26.30 -3.72
N GLN A 576 51.43 -25.46 -2.82
CA GLN A 576 50.56 -25.93 -1.73
C GLN A 576 49.27 -26.58 -2.26
N VAL A 577 48.64 -25.99 -3.28
CA VAL A 577 47.39 -26.51 -3.85
C VAL A 577 47.64 -27.82 -4.60
N ASN A 578 48.77 -27.98 -5.30
CA ASN A 578 49.14 -29.25 -5.94
C ASN A 578 49.19 -30.40 -4.93
N ALA A 579 49.83 -30.20 -3.77
CA ALA A 579 49.88 -31.19 -2.71
C ALA A 579 48.48 -31.51 -2.13
N LEU A 580 47.58 -30.52 -2.07
CA LEU A 580 46.20 -30.74 -1.64
C LEU A 580 45.36 -31.51 -2.66
N VAL A 581 45.58 -31.28 -3.96
CA VAL A 581 44.93 -32.04 -5.05
C VAL A 581 45.38 -33.50 -5.00
N GLU A 582 46.67 -33.77 -4.86
CA GLU A 582 47.22 -35.13 -4.73
C GLU A 582 46.66 -35.85 -3.51
N ARG A 583 46.65 -35.18 -2.35
CA ARG A 583 46.07 -35.74 -1.12
C ARG A 583 44.59 -36.04 -1.26
N ALA A 584 43.80 -35.12 -1.83
CA ALA A 584 42.37 -35.33 -2.04
C ALA A 584 42.13 -36.49 -3.02
N SER A 585 42.97 -36.65 -4.06
CA SER A 585 42.91 -37.80 -4.98
C SER A 585 43.14 -39.14 -4.29
N LEU A 586 44.08 -39.21 -3.33
CA LEU A 586 44.34 -40.41 -2.53
C LEU A 586 43.15 -40.74 -1.62
N GLU A 587 42.55 -39.73 -0.99
CA GLU A 587 41.37 -39.90 -0.14
C GLU A 587 40.12 -40.36 -0.92
N ILE A 588 39.97 -39.90 -2.17
CA ILE A 588 38.95 -40.45 -3.09
C ILE A 588 39.21 -41.93 -3.36
N ALA A 589 40.46 -42.32 -3.64
CA ALA A 589 40.81 -43.73 -3.85
C ALA A 589 40.58 -44.59 -2.60
N ASN A 590 40.71 -44.01 -1.42
CA ASN A 590 40.43 -44.66 -0.13
C ASN A 590 38.93 -44.67 0.24
N GLY A 591 38.06 -44.07 -0.57
CA GLY A 591 36.61 -44.05 -0.36
C GLY A 591 36.14 -43.07 0.73
N THR A 592 36.95 -42.08 1.09
CA THR A 592 36.62 -41.09 2.13
C THR A 592 35.48 -40.17 1.67
N ALA A 593 34.36 -40.18 2.42
CA ALA A 593 33.18 -39.39 2.07
C ALA A 593 33.45 -37.88 2.06
N GLY A 594 33.11 -37.21 0.95
CA GLY A 594 33.28 -35.76 0.77
C GLY A 594 34.64 -35.32 0.21
N ALA A 595 35.58 -36.26 -0.02
CA ALA A 595 36.89 -35.96 -0.64
C ALA A 595 36.76 -35.47 -2.09
N ASP A 596 35.71 -35.91 -2.79
CA ASP A 596 35.32 -35.49 -4.15
C ASP A 596 35.12 -33.97 -4.26
N ARG A 597 34.35 -33.35 -3.35
CA ARG A 597 34.09 -31.90 -3.39
C ARG A 597 35.32 -31.05 -3.09
N TRP A 598 36.19 -31.53 -2.21
CA TRP A 598 37.46 -30.87 -1.91
C TRP A 598 38.42 -30.97 -3.09
N PHE A 599 38.47 -32.13 -3.75
CA PHE A 599 39.25 -32.31 -4.98
C PHE A 599 38.82 -31.34 -6.08
N GLU A 600 37.52 -31.21 -6.36
CA GLU A 600 36.98 -30.26 -7.34
C GLU A 600 37.39 -28.81 -7.04
N THR A 601 37.27 -28.40 -5.77
CA THR A 601 37.61 -27.04 -5.33
C THR A 601 39.11 -26.76 -5.46
N HIS A 602 39.95 -27.71 -5.05
CA HIS A 602 41.41 -27.58 -5.17
C HIS A 602 41.86 -27.59 -6.63
N GLN A 603 41.26 -28.45 -7.48
CA GLN A 603 41.55 -28.52 -8.90
C GLN A 603 41.17 -27.23 -9.63
N MET A 604 40.02 -26.62 -9.32
CA MET A 604 39.64 -25.32 -9.86
C MET A 604 40.67 -24.24 -9.47
N THR A 605 41.07 -24.20 -8.19
CA THR A 605 42.05 -23.23 -7.70
C THR A 605 43.43 -23.43 -8.35
N GLN A 606 43.84 -24.69 -8.53
CA GLN A 606 45.08 -25.08 -9.21
C GLN A 606 45.10 -24.56 -10.65
N HIS A 607 44.04 -24.83 -11.41
CA HIS A 607 43.93 -24.42 -12.81
C HIS A 607 44.01 -22.90 -12.95
N ARG A 608 43.30 -22.18 -12.09
CA ARG A 608 43.27 -20.71 -12.13
C ARG A 608 44.60 -20.09 -11.72
N LEU A 609 45.28 -20.64 -10.71
CA LEU A 609 46.62 -20.20 -10.35
C LEU A 609 47.62 -20.42 -11.49
N ALA A 610 47.57 -21.58 -12.16
CA ALA A 610 48.43 -21.86 -13.30
C ALA A 610 48.21 -20.86 -14.44
N GLN A 611 46.94 -20.63 -14.81
CA GLN A 611 46.57 -19.62 -15.83
C GLN A 611 47.04 -18.21 -15.44
N LEU A 612 46.84 -17.82 -14.18
CA LEU A 612 47.25 -16.51 -13.70
C LEU A 612 48.77 -16.34 -13.78
N ILE A 613 49.53 -17.34 -13.33
CA ILE A 613 51.01 -17.32 -13.38
C ILE A 613 51.48 -17.27 -14.84
N GLU A 614 50.91 -18.07 -15.73
CA GLU A 614 51.24 -18.06 -17.16
C GLU A 614 51.08 -16.65 -17.77
N VAL A 615 49.97 -15.98 -17.50
CA VAL A 615 49.73 -14.61 -17.98
C VAL A 615 50.68 -13.61 -17.30
N MET A 616 50.99 -13.80 -16.02
CA MET A 616 51.90 -12.93 -15.26
C MET A 616 53.38 -13.09 -15.65
N GLU A 617 53.75 -14.19 -16.32
CA GLU A 617 55.12 -14.46 -16.79
C GLU A 617 55.28 -14.33 -18.30
N SER A 618 54.16 -14.22 -19.04
CA SER A 618 54.18 -14.04 -20.48
C SER A 618 54.89 -12.74 -20.89
N ALA A 619 55.89 -12.87 -21.76
CA ALA A 619 56.58 -11.73 -22.38
C ALA A 619 55.69 -10.94 -23.36
N GLN A 620 54.53 -11.49 -23.74
CA GLN A 620 53.55 -10.82 -24.61
C GLN A 620 52.64 -9.85 -23.84
N VAL A 621 52.69 -9.86 -22.51
CA VAL A 621 51.88 -8.99 -21.65
C VAL A 621 52.78 -7.92 -21.03
N PRO A 622 52.62 -6.63 -21.37
CA PRO A 622 53.45 -5.56 -20.80
C PRO A 622 53.29 -5.43 -19.29
N ASP A 623 54.37 -5.10 -18.58
CA ASP A 623 54.30 -4.80 -17.15
C ASP A 623 53.37 -3.61 -16.86
N GLY A 624 52.67 -3.66 -15.73
CA GLY A 624 51.58 -2.75 -15.39
C GLY A 624 50.20 -3.14 -15.95
N THR A 625 50.11 -4.17 -16.81
CA THR A 625 48.83 -4.68 -17.33
C THR A 625 48.00 -5.32 -16.22
N LEU A 626 46.70 -5.05 -16.22
CA LEU A 626 45.76 -5.58 -15.26
C LEU A 626 45.20 -6.91 -15.76
N ILE A 627 45.30 -7.92 -14.92
CA ILE A 627 44.96 -9.28 -15.25
C ILE A 627 43.78 -9.70 -14.38
N ARG A 628 42.69 -10.08 -15.04
CA ARG A 628 41.45 -10.58 -14.45
C ARG A 628 41.04 -11.87 -15.15
N LEU A 629 40.99 -12.97 -14.41
CA LEU A 629 40.52 -14.24 -14.95
C LEU A 629 38.99 -14.25 -15.03
N LYS A 630 38.45 -14.55 -16.22
CA LYS A 630 37.01 -14.77 -16.41
C LYS A 630 36.56 -16.07 -15.71
N THR A 631 35.30 -16.14 -15.32
CA THR A 631 34.67 -17.32 -14.70
C THR A 631 33.20 -17.39 -15.11
N ASP A 632 32.75 -18.53 -15.63
CA ASP A 632 31.34 -18.75 -16.00
C ASP A 632 30.47 -19.26 -14.84
N GLN A 633 31.11 -19.85 -13.84
CA GLN A 633 30.56 -20.35 -12.57
C GLN A 633 30.57 -19.28 -11.46
N GLU A 634 30.29 -18.02 -11.82
CA GLU A 634 30.40 -16.93 -10.86
C GLU A 634 29.20 -16.85 -9.90
N PHE A 635 29.49 -16.81 -8.59
CA PHE A 635 28.53 -16.36 -7.57
C PHE A 635 28.55 -14.83 -7.49
N SER A 636 27.87 -14.17 -8.42
CA SER A 636 27.54 -12.75 -8.28
C SER A 636 26.05 -12.67 -7.98
N PRO A 637 25.63 -12.14 -6.81
CA PRO A 637 24.21 -11.93 -6.51
C PRO A 637 23.51 -11.12 -7.61
N VAL A 638 24.23 -10.16 -8.21
CA VAL A 638 23.79 -9.33 -9.33
C VAL A 638 23.68 -10.13 -10.63
N ARG A 639 24.70 -10.92 -11.03
CA ARG A 639 24.59 -11.76 -12.25
C ARG A 639 23.60 -12.90 -12.09
N ARG A 640 23.39 -13.45 -10.89
CA ARG A 640 22.31 -14.40 -10.60
C ARG A 640 20.95 -13.75 -10.78
N ALA A 641 20.76 -12.52 -10.25
CA ALA A 641 19.55 -11.74 -10.46
C ALA A 641 19.33 -11.39 -11.95
N LEU A 642 20.41 -11.10 -12.70
CA LEU A 642 20.35 -10.82 -14.14
C LEU A 642 20.08 -12.09 -14.96
N ARG A 643 20.70 -13.24 -14.64
CA ARG A 643 20.43 -14.54 -15.30
C ARG A 643 19.00 -15.01 -15.06
N MET A 644 18.49 -14.87 -13.82
CA MET A 644 17.09 -15.15 -13.50
C MET A 644 16.11 -14.25 -14.25
N ARG A 645 16.52 -13.01 -14.60
CA ARG A 645 15.74 -12.11 -15.46
C ARG A 645 15.85 -12.45 -16.94
N SER A 646 17.01 -12.89 -17.43
CA SER A 646 17.21 -13.20 -18.86
C SER A 646 16.59 -14.53 -19.28
N THR A 647 16.47 -15.51 -18.39
CA THR A 647 15.75 -16.77 -18.67
C THR A 647 14.23 -16.64 -18.64
N ALA A 648 13.71 -15.47 -18.24
CA ALA A 648 12.27 -15.17 -18.16
C ALA A 648 11.73 -14.43 -19.39
N LEU A 649 12.54 -14.26 -20.46
CA LEU A 649 12.11 -13.68 -21.73
C LEU A 649 12.24 -14.76 -22.83
N PRO A 650 11.21 -14.98 -23.67
CA PRO A 650 11.38 -15.79 -24.86
C PRO A 650 12.39 -15.11 -25.82
N PRO A 651 13.08 -15.88 -26.68
CA PRO A 651 14.01 -15.30 -27.65
C PRO A 651 13.25 -14.32 -28.55
N VAL A 652 13.82 -13.12 -28.69
CA VAL A 652 13.35 -12.12 -29.66
C VAL A 652 13.78 -12.62 -31.03
N ASP A 653 12.81 -13.03 -31.86
CA ASP A 653 13.05 -13.29 -33.27
C ASP A 653 13.57 -12.02 -33.94
N GLY A 654 14.70 -12.14 -34.64
CA GLY A 654 15.17 -11.12 -35.57
C GLY A 654 16.55 -10.54 -35.30
N GLN A 655 17.60 -11.37 -35.26
CA GLN A 655 18.87 -11.03 -35.90
C GLN A 655 19.43 -12.25 -36.63
N ALA A 656 19.27 -12.23 -37.95
CA ALA A 656 19.85 -13.18 -38.87
C ALA A 656 21.38 -13.10 -38.85
N GLY A 657 22.00 -14.27 -38.72
CA GLY A 657 23.22 -14.69 -39.40
C GLY A 657 24.47 -13.78 -39.33
N VAL A 658 25.42 -14.17 -38.47
CA VAL A 658 26.83 -14.16 -38.87
C VAL A 658 27.40 -15.54 -38.59
N LEU A 659 27.77 -16.20 -39.68
CA LEU A 659 28.30 -17.54 -39.77
C LEU A 659 29.63 -17.67 -39.00
N SER A 660 29.71 -18.70 -38.18
CA SER A 660 30.97 -19.31 -37.77
C SER A 660 31.63 -19.99 -38.97
N ASN A 661 32.88 -19.65 -39.25
CA ASN A 661 33.79 -20.46 -40.04
C ASN A 661 35.14 -20.49 -39.31
N GLY A 662 35.68 -21.71 -39.12
CA GLY A 662 37.11 -21.98 -38.95
C GLY A 662 37.70 -21.70 -37.58
#